data_AF-A0A914TNV8-F1
#
_entry.id   AF-A0A914TNV8-F1
#
_cell.length_a   1.000
_cell.length_b   1.000
_cell.length_c   1.000
_cell.angle_alpha   90.00
_cell.angle_beta   90.00
_cell.angle_gamma   90.00
#
_symmetry.space_group_name_H-M   'P 1'
#
loop_
_entity.id
_entity.type
_entity.pdbx_description
1 polymer ?
#
loop_
_entity_poly.entity_id
_entity_poly.type
_entity_poly.pdbx_seq_one_letter_code
_entity_poly.pdbx_strand_id
1 'polypeptide(L)'
;MNTVLHNQISNEFVFPSKHYMPKEITQQADFLQKYPTYDGRGIKIAIIDNGVDPSCPGLQQTSTGLPKVIECLDLTGAGDVDTSTIKKADENGILVGLTERKLKIPETWVNPSGKWHLGIKAIYELYSDTVKDKINLPIKEEFQKKNKLAMSKALEEFNEHVKKIGTKTKKISEKEDRDEINAKLEFLKEAEKKIEIESPIADCIKCLLTYCLNIHENGNLLEICVPNGSHGTHVTHIAAGHFPNDPEKDGLAPGAQIISLVIGDLRKASSSKCLIRALNKCIQLKADIINLSYRIQHNMDFSKNEELIKNVVEKHGIIFVAAAGNDGPGLSMVGNSRGITNSSIIYVGAYLTAKMKESIFCHYHPDEEPVVFPFSSRGPSMNGELGVTICAPGAAITGVSKNELRGFHLKNGTSMSSPNAVGNIACLLSAMKAERIPISPFRVKFALMNTAMAPKDGSHHPFSLGAGIIQICSAFDFIKSETMKTIPTNLTDIKVDIEGKRGIYLRESFEITLPFEFAVSVNPQFIDSRDFEARLNFGCPIVLKLSHGSETGFVKFPKYCQIPSSTFNIHVDPTPLESGIIHYFEIIGINPENPTIGPMFRIPITVIIPEQITSESDFTYKKELTLEPAIPERIFLQSPIGCKYVGIKFKSLETQNPLSPFETILEAMKERDIIDGMQSFQLIITYKFNVTKSELYEFKHEDTEFYEKYLDSYLLQISTASKKHIFTCGIQGMAKIFEKGDYIIRVQFCHSDSQMLEKLKDTRLIAMQPFIPAITSNLYSNAESAFNNNSGEKTKNKVFKSGEKCEFYFPAVPWFKYPNSSSVGSYLKGTLALHSKEGYKSKKHSSFDIIYLLAAPKDFLKERKNRFEIEADKETEKGDQKSAIRDIEISYITKETDSTKAAAIFEKLSSEFPTFLPIFSAEIERLSEAKGFSKLKKAVEKLLEISESKKVAEFFGVKSEFSEENLRKKEIMEKKKVAIINGLFLQANLALDLFLRSTTKEIPDSFRNGFDPRKESNVVKVGENLNKNKEIELAEIETKGIIESSDSYSSDITSKNEKHNEVSKMENPKNDSEEKIDSDNRDESLVKIESIKSESNAESKNDNSEIDERAFKNDETESVKITEEEIESVFRDYMLFADSSTENAKIIIAKYSVVHERFGTALLKLKEIITDKTTSADYLSTEKAIIQLLKKLEWDHLVEEAQKAILIKHQKFYRLF
;
A
#
# COMPACT_ATOMS: atom_id res chain seq x y z
N MET A 1 -8.21 -3.39 64.32
CA MET A 1 -8.70 -4.00 63.06
C MET A 1 -7.74 -3.76 61.91
N ASN A 2 -7.54 -2.52 61.43
CA ASN A 2 -6.70 -2.25 60.23
C ASN A 2 -5.32 -2.94 60.24
N THR A 3 -4.56 -2.92 61.34
CA THR A 3 -3.24 -3.59 61.42
C THR A 3 -3.30 -5.12 61.35
N VAL A 4 -4.41 -5.72 61.75
CA VAL A 4 -4.62 -7.18 61.67
C VAL A 4 -4.99 -7.56 60.24
N LEU A 5 -5.92 -6.80 59.63
CA LEU A 5 -6.22 -6.89 58.19
C LEU A 5 -4.95 -6.73 57.35
N HIS A 6 -4.10 -5.74 57.64
CA HIS A 6 -2.89 -5.48 56.85
C HIS A 6 -1.87 -6.63 56.87
N ASN A 7 -1.81 -7.40 57.97
CA ASN A 7 -0.92 -8.56 58.14
C ASN A 7 -1.55 -9.90 57.69
N GLN A 8 -2.88 -9.98 57.54
CA GLN A 8 -3.55 -11.11 56.90
C GLN A 8 -3.53 -10.95 55.37
N ILE A 9 -3.89 -9.76 54.87
CA ILE A 9 -3.89 -9.40 53.45
C ILE A 9 -2.50 -9.57 52.82
N SER A 10 -1.41 -9.31 53.55
CA SER A 10 -0.05 -9.39 53.03
C SER A 10 0.40 -10.80 52.60
N ASN A 11 -0.26 -11.86 53.07
CA ASN A 11 0.08 -13.24 52.72
C ASN A 11 -1.03 -13.94 51.91
N GLU A 12 -2.31 -13.61 52.13
CA GLU A 12 -3.44 -14.28 51.46
C GLU A 12 -3.88 -13.61 50.14
N PHE A 13 -3.56 -12.32 49.95
CA PHE A 13 -4.07 -11.52 48.81
C PHE A 13 -2.94 -10.86 47.98
N VAL A 14 -1.80 -11.55 47.86
CA VAL A 14 -0.72 -11.15 46.93
C VAL A 14 -1.18 -11.43 45.50
N PHE A 15 -1.33 -10.41 44.66
CA PHE A 15 -1.59 -10.59 43.23
C PHE A 15 -0.47 -11.46 42.62
N PRO A 16 -0.77 -12.61 41.98
CA PRO A 16 0.22 -13.65 41.74
C PRO A 16 1.21 -13.24 40.63
N SER A 17 2.30 -12.59 41.02
CA SER A 17 3.46 -12.25 40.18
C SER A 17 4.00 -13.46 39.39
N LYS A 18 3.94 -14.65 40.00
CA LYS A 18 4.30 -15.93 39.40
C LYS A 18 3.38 -16.38 38.26
N HIS A 19 2.27 -15.70 37.98
CA HIS A 19 1.38 -16.00 36.85
C HIS A 19 1.60 -15.07 35.65
N TYR A 20 2.54 -14.12 35.75
CA TYR A 20 2.91 -13.27 34.61
C TYR A 20 3.56 -14.07 33.48
N MET A 21 4.45 -15.01 33.82
CA MET A 21 5.15 -15.86 32.87
C MET A 21 4.99 -17.35 33.23
N PRO A 22 4.35 -18.18 32.38
CA PRO A 22 4.15 -19.60 32.66
C PRO A 22 5.46 -20.40 32.47
N LYS A 23 6.21 -20.55 33.58
CA LYS A 23 7.51 -21.23 33.65
C LYS A 23 7.39 -22.70 34.10
N GLU A 24 6.55 -22.95 35.11
CA GLU A 24 6.38 -24.24 35.80
C GLU A 24 6.07 -25.42 34.85
N ILE A 25 5.01 -25.31 34.04
CA ILE A 25 4.51 -26.41 33.20
C ILE A 25 5.47 -26.86 32.09
N THR A 26 6.50 -26.06 31.80
CA THR A 26 7.56 -26.39 30.83
C THR A 26 8.85 -26.92 31.48
N GLN A 27 8.86 -27.08 32.81
CA GLN A 27 10.01 -27.40 33.66
C GLN A 27 11.10 -26.31 33.70
N GLN A 28 10.85 -25.11 33.14
CA GLN A 28 11.86 -24.07 32.97
C GLN A 28 12.38 -23.49 34.30
N ALA A 29 11.50 -23.34 35.29
CA ALA A 29 11.87 -22.86 36.62
C ALA A 29 12.83 -23.86 37.31
N ASP A 30 12.47 -25.15 37.27
CA ASP A 30 13.27 -26.24 37.85
C ASP A 30 14.61 -26.39 37.12
N PHE A 31 14.63 -26.18 35.81
CA PHE A 31 15.83 -26.23 34.98
C PHE A 31 16.85 -25.15 35.36
N LEU A 32 16.41 -23.90 35.53
CA LEU A 32 17.31 -22.83 35.98
C LEU A 32 17.63 -22.91 37.48
N GLN A 33 16.80 -23.56 38.29
CA GLN A 33 17.16 -23.90 39.67
C GLN A 33 18.26 -24.97 39.74
N LYS A 34 18.20 -25.99 38.86
CA LYS A 34 19.21 -27.06 38.71
C LYS A 34 20.49 -26.54 38.04
N TYR A 35 20.36 -25.63 37.08
CA TYR A 35 21.45 -25.08 36.27
C TYR A 35 21.35 -23.55 36.06
N PRO A 36 21.67 -22.72 37.08
CA PRO A 36 21.50 -21.25 37.01
C PRO A 36 22.30 -20.54 35.91
N THR A 37 23.31 -21.21 35.34
CA THR A 37 24.14 -20.69 34.23
C THR A 37 23.63 -21.05 32.84
N TYR A 38 22.56 -21.84 32.71
CA TYR A 38 22.03 -22.29 31.40
C TYR A 38 20.79 -21.48 30.98
N ASP A 39 20.83 -20.17 31.28
CA ASP A 39 19.77 -19.17 31.14
C ASP A 39 19.58 -18.59 29.73
N GLY A 40 20.13 -19.25 28.70
CA GLY A 40 20.17 -18.75 27.33
C GLY A 40 21.41 -17.92 26.99
N ARG A 41 22.37 -17.74 27.91
CA ARG A 41 23.63 -17.04 27.59
C ARG A 41 24.37 -17.69 26.41
N GLY A 42 24.93 -16.84 25.54
CA GLY A 42 25.60 -17.26 24.32
C GLY A 42 24.67 -17.70 23.18
N ILE A 43 23.35 -17.45 23.28
CA ILE A 43 22.35 -17.72 22.25
C ILE A 43 21.82 -16.41 21.65
N LYS A 44 21.74 -16.33 20.33
CA LYS A 44 21.07 -15.26 19.58
C LYS A 44 19.70 -15.73 19.06
N ILE A 45 18.64 -15.01 19.41
CA ILE A 45 17.28 -15.26 18.97
C ILE A 45 16.86 -14.17 17.97
N ALA A 46 16.49 -14.56 16.75
CA ALA A 46 15.89 -13.66 15.78
C ALA A 46 14.35 -13.64 15.94
N ILE A 47 13.80 -12.46 16.23
CA ILE A 47 12.37 -12.22 16.38
C ILE A 47 11.85 -11.63 15.07
N ILE A 48 11.15 -12.43 14.27
CA ILE A 48 10.54 -12.02 12.99
C ILE A 48 9.07 -11.63 13.27
N ASP A 49 8.82 -10.32 13.36
CA ASP A 49 7.54 -9.77 13.86
C ASP A 49 7.31 -8.31 13.39
N ASN A 50 6.52 -7.54 14.13
CA ASN A 50 6.31 -6.08 13.99
C ASN A 50 7.44 -5.23 14.60
N GLY A 51 8.49 -5.85 15.15
CA GLY A 51 9.60 -5.16 15.80
C GLY A 51 9.52 -5.04 17.32
N VAL A 52 10.65 -4.65 17.89
CA VAL A 52 10.94 -4.66 19.33
C VAL A 52 11.33 -3.26 19.78
N ASP A 53 10.78 -2.77 20.90
CA ASP A 53 11.16 -1.53 21.56
C ASP A 53 12.33 -1.78 22.55
N PRO A 54 13.61 -1.58 22.16
CA PRO A 54 14.77 -1.85 23.03
C PRO A 54 14.82 -0.92 24.26
N SER A 55 13.98 0.13 24.29
CA SER A 55 13.92 1.06 25.42
C SER A 55 13.02 0.56 26.55
N CYS A 56 12.23 -0.50 26.34
CA CYS A 56 11.33 -1.05 27.36
C CYS A 56 12.10 -1.70 28.51
N PRO A 57 11.78 -1.38 29.79
CA PRO A 57 12.37 -2.06 30.94
C PRO A 57 12.26 -3.58 30.78
N GLY A 58 13.39 -4.27 30.85
CA GLY A 58 13.47 -5.71 30.55
C GLY A 58 14.28 -6.04 29.29
N LEU A 59 14.53 -5.06 28.41
CA LEU A 59 15.19 -5.24 27.11
C LEU A 59 16.53 -4.48 26.95
N GLN A 60 17.17 -4.07 28.05
CA GLN A 60 18.44 -3.34 28.01
C GLN A 60 19.65 -4.29 27.98
N GLN A 61 19.71 -5.22 28.93
CA GLN A 61 20.87 -6.10 29.14
C GLN A 61 20.45 -7.56 29.35
N THR A 62 21.37 -8.49 29.09
CA THR A 62 21.28 -9.90 29.50
C THR A 62 21.58 -10.05 30.99
N SER A 63 21.30 -11.22 31.55
CA SER A 63 21.81 -11.65 32.87
C SER A 63 23.34 -11.62 33.01
N THR A 64 24.06 -11.49 31.90
CA THR A 64 25.52 -11.34 31.82
C THR A 64 25.99 -9.91 31.55
N GLY A 65 25.10 -8.91 31.58
CA GLY A 65 25.41 -7.49 31.38
C GLY A 65 25.66 -7.07 29.92
N LEU A 66 25.58 -7.99 28.97
CA LEU A 66 25.71 -7.69 27.53
C LEU A 66 24.47 -6.97 27.01
N PRO A 67 24.55 -6.17 25.93
CA PRO A 67 23.37 -5.60 25.28
C PRO A 67 22.36 -6.69 24.91
N LYS A 68 21.10 -6.51 25.33
CA LYS A 68 20.02 -7.50 25.12
C LYS A 68 19.57 -7.53 23.66
N VAL A 69 19.18 -6.38 23.12
CA VAL A 69 18.87 -6.23 21.70
C VAL A 69 20.16 -5.77 21.01
N ILE A 70 20.63 -6.55 20.04
CA ILE A 70 21.89 -6.29 19.32
C ILE A 70 21.66 -5.66 17.94
N GLU A 71 20.49 -5.89 17.34
CA GLU A 71 20.15 -5.47 15.98
C GLU A 71 18.64 -5.17 15.87
N CYS A 72 18.28 -4.14 15.09
CA CYS A 72 16.90 -3.74 14.82
C CYS A 72 16.77 -3.28 13.36
N LEU A 73 16.19 -4.11 12.49
CA LEU A 73 16.10 -3.86 11.05
C LEU A 73 14.64 -3.76 10.56
N ASP A 74 14.32 -2.74 9.77
CA ASP A 74 13.10 -2.68 8.96
C ASP A 74 13.32 -3.30 7.59
N LEU A 75 12.76 -4.49 7.39
CA LEU A 75 12.90 -5.26 6.16
C LEU A 75 11.75 -5.00 5.19
N THR A 76 10.79 -4.14 5.56
CA THR A 76 9.62 -3.80 4.75
C THR A 76 9.89 -2.62 3.81
N GLY A 77 10.86 -1.76 4.14
CA GLY A 77 11.12 -0.50 3.42
C GLY A 77 10.16 0.63 3.80
N ALA A 78 9.23 0.42 4.76
CA ALA A 78 8.32 1.46 5.21
C ALA A 78 9.06 2.68 5.80
N GLY A 79 10.13 2.41 6.54
CA GLY A 79 11.05 3.37 7.15
C GLY A 79 12.16 3.90 6.24
N ASP A 80 12.22 3.48 4.96
CA ASP A 80 13.25 3.94 4.02
C ASP A 80 13.14 5.46 3.75
N VAL A 81 14.31 6.09 3.63
CA VAL A 81 14.52 7.50 3.27
C VAL A 81 15.65 7.59 2.25
N ASP A 82 15.35 8.07 1.05
CA ASP A 82 16.36 8.45 0.07
C ASP A 82 17.24 9.57 0.63
N THR A 83 18.55 9.34 0.65
CA THR A 83 19.58 10.25 1.16
C THR A 83 20.72 10.46 0.16
N SER A 84 20.47 10.12 -1.11
CA SER A 84 21.40 10.28 -2.24
C SER A 84 21.73 11.75 -2.59
N THR A 85 20.88 12.70 -2.18
CA THR A 85 21.16 14.13 -2.41
C THR A 85 22.20 14.64 -1.43
N ILE A 86 23.41 14.92 -1.92
CA ILE A 86 24.51 15.49 -1.13
C ILE A 86 24.54 17.02 -1.30
N LYS A 87 24.70 17.75 -0.19
CA LYS A 87 25.02 19.19 -0.19
C LYS A 87 26.20 19.50 0.75
N LYS A 88 26.75 20.71 0.63
CA LYS A 88 27.65 21.32 1.62
C LYS A 88 26.89 22.39 2.40
N ALA A 89 27.26 22.61 3.66
CA ALA A 89 26.80 23.77 4.41
C ALA A 89 27.56 25.03 3.96
N ASP A 90 26.98 26.21 4.22
CA ASP A 90 27.67 27.49 4.06
C ASP A 90 28.63 27.79 5.23
N GLU A 91 29.34 28.91 5.14
CA GLU A 91 30.32 29.37 6.14
C GLU A 91 29.71 29.64 7.53
N ASN A 92 28.38 29.78 7.63
CA ASN A 92 27.64 29.97 8.88
C ASN A 92 27.08 28.64 9.44
N GLY A 93 27.40 27.50 8.81
CA GLY A 93 26.87 26.19 9.16
C GLY A 93 25.40 26.00 8.77
N ILE A 94 24.90 26.76 7.79
CA ILE A 94 23.51 26.66 7.32
C ILE A 94 23.44 25.80 6.05
N LEU A 95 22.43 24.93 5.99
CA LEU A 95 22.19 23.97 4.92
C LEU A 95 20.77 24.14 4.38
N VAL A 96 20.61 24.39 3.07
CA VAL A 96 19.28 24.48 2.45
C VAL A 96 18.75 23.07 2.19
N GLY A 97 17.78 22.63 2.99
CA GLY A 97 17.17 21.30 2.88
C GLY A 97 16.39 21.08 1.58
N LEU A 98 15.96 19.84 1.34
CA LEU A 98 15.14 19.48 0.17
C LEU A 98 13.77 20.20 0.13
N THR A 99 13.23 20.54 1.32
CA THR A 99 12.03 21.38 1.51
C THR A 99 12.31 22.88 1.44
N GLU A 100 13.47 23.32 0.93
CA GLU A 100 13.93 24.73 0.85
C GLU A 100 14.11 25.47 2.20
N ARG A 101 13.72 24.85 3.32
CA ARG A 101 13.99 25.32 4.68
C ARG A 101 15.51 25.42 4.93
N LYS A 102 15.94 26.51 5.55
CA LYS A 102 17.31 26.70 6.04
C LYS A 102 17.49 25.96 7.37
N LEU A 103 18.40 25.00 7.42
CA LEU A 103 18.72 24.18 8.59
C LEU A 103 20.07 24.64 9.15
N LYS A 104 20.15 25.09 10.41
CA LYS A 104 21.46 25.32 11.05
C LYS A 104 21.97 24.02 11.64
N ILE A 105 23.19 23.62 11.27
CA ILE A 105 23.85 22.44 11.81
C ILE A 105 24.39 22.75 13.22
N PRO A 106 24.22 21.87 14.22
CA PRO A 106 24.79 22.06 15.54
C PRO A 106 26.33 22.10 15.51
N GLU A 107 26.92 23.07 16.21
CA GLU A 107 28.39 23.23 16.31
C GLU A 107 29.10 22.04 17.00
N THR A 108 28.34 21.14 17.62
CA THR A 108 28.83 19.88 18.20
C THR A 108 28.96 18.73 17.19
N TRP A 109 28.47 18.89 15.95
CA TRP A 109 28.47 17.83 14.93
C TRP A 109 29.74 17.87 14.06
N VAL A 110 30.70 17.01 14.39
CA VAL A 110 31.94 16.85 13.61
C VAL A 110 31.68 15.99 12.37
N ASN A 111 31.81 16.59 11.17
CA ASN A 111 31.74 15.87 9.89
C ASN A 111 33.08 15.96 9.15
N PRO A 112 33.92 14.91 9.19
CA PRO A 112 35.24 14.90 8.54
C PRO A 112 35.22 15.05 7.02
N SER A 113 34.08 14.79 6.35
CA SER A 113 33.96 14.81 4.89
C SER A 113 33.53 16.16 4.31
N GLY A 114 32.96 17.05 5.14
CA GLY A 114 32.27 18.27 4.70
C GLY A 114 31.03 18.05 3.81
N LYS A 115 30.63 16.80 3.55
CA LYS A 115 29.46 16.42 2.73
C LYS A 115 28.29 16.02 3.64
N TRP A 116 27.11 16.56 3.36
CA TRP A 116 25.88 16.27 4.10
C TRP A 116 24.87 15.59 3.18
N HIS A 117 24.48 14.37 3.53
CA HIS A 117 23.43 13.61 2.86
C HIS A 117 22.05 14.11 3.35
N LEU A 118 21.11 14.30 2.42
CA LEU A 118 19.80 14.90 2.68
C LEU A 118 18.66 14.01 2.19
N GLY A 119 17.67 13.82 3.07
CA GLY A 119 16.41 13.14 2.78
C GLY A 119 15.22 13.85 3.44
N ILE A 120 14.01 13.37 3.16
CA ILE A 120 12.76 13.83 3.80
C ILE A 120 11.95 12.60 4.24
N LYS A 121 11.38 12.66 5.45
CA LYS A 121 10.37 11.70 5.91
C LYS A 121 9.26 12.44 6.68
N ALA A 122 8.00 12.19 6.32
CA ALA A 122 6.86 12.63 7.12
C ALA A 122 6.70 11.69 8.32
N ILE A 123 6.71 12.22 9.56
CA ILE A 123 6.80 11.40 10.78
C ILE A 123 5.63 10.42 10.88
N TYR A 124 4.42 10.80 10.47
CA TYR A 124 3.25 9.92 10.55
C TYR A 124 3.31 8.71 9.58
N GLU A 125 4.26 8.65 8.63
CA GLU A 125 4.55 7.40 7.90
C GLU A 125 5.16 6.32 8.81
N LEU A 126 5.82 6.73 9.89
CA LEU A 126 6.50 5.86 10.87
C LEU A 126 5.59 5.49 12.07
N TYR A 127 4.38 6.04 12.14
CA TYR A 127 3.44 5.81 13.24
C TYR A 127 2.35 4.81 12.86
N SER A 128 2.05 3.86 13.74
CA SER A 128 0.80 3.10 13.68
C SER A 128 -0.39 4.01 13.98
N ASP A 129 -1.58 3.66 13.47
CA ASP A 129 -2.76 4.55 13.56
C ASP A 129 -3.13 4.87 15.02
N THR A 130 -3.01 3.91 15.93
CA THR A 130 -3.19 4.10 17.38
C THR A 130 -2.21 5.11 18.00
N VAL A 131 -1.00 5.25 17.46
CA VAL A 131 -0.03 6.27 17.90
C VAL A 131 -0.40 7.64 17.32
N LYS A 132 -0.82 7.70 16.05
CA LYS A 132 -1.37 8.92 15.43
C LYS A 132 -2.55 9.46 16.24
N ASP A 133 -3.52 8.62 16.59
CA ASP A 133 -4.72 9.03 17.34
C ASP A 133 -4.37 9.60 18.72
N LYS A 134 -3.46 8.94 19.48
CA LYS A 134 -2.99 9.42 20.78
C LYS A 134 -2.28 10.78 20.72
N ILE A 135 -1.49 11.02 19.67
CA ILE A 135 -0.76 12.28 19.47
C ILE A 135 -1.69 13.38 18.95
N ASN A 136 -2.60 13.03 18.03
CA ASN A 136 -3.55 13.96 17.42
C ASN A 136 -4.62 14.43 18.40
N LEU A 137 -5.03 13.63 19.40
CA LEU A 137 -6.10 14.00 20.33
C LEU A 137 -5.88 15.36 21.03
N PRO A 138 -4.79 15.60 21.79
CA PRO A 138 -4.55 16.89 22.45
C PRO A 138 -4.37 18.05 21.44
N ILE A 139 -3.79 17.77 20.27
CA ILE A 139 -3.61 18.78 19.21
C ILE A 139 -4.98 19.19 18.63
N LYS A 140 -5.90 18.24 18.43
CA LYS A 140 -7.29 18.52 18.01
C LYS A 140 -8.05 19.30 19.09
N GLU A 141 -7.85 19.00 20.36
CA GLU A 141 -8.47 19.75 21.46
C GLU A 141 -7.96 21.20 21.53
N GLU A 142 -6.65 21.43 21.39
CA GLU A 142 -6.07 22.78 21.37
C GLU A 142 -6.50 23.56 20.12
N PHE A 143 -6.46 22.94 18.94
CA PHE A 143 -6.95 23.52 17.69
C PHE A 143 -8.43 23.91 17.81
N GLN A 144 -9.29 23.01 18.30
CA GLN A 144 -10.70 23.32 18.52
C GLN A 144 -10.90 24.46 19.52
N LYS A 145 -10.10 24.56 20.57
CA LYS A 145 -10.16 25.67 21.53
C LYS A 145 -9.81 27.00 20.86
N LYS A 146 -8.74 27.06 20.06
CA LYS A 146 -8.35 28.25 19.29
C LYS A 146 -9.40 28.61 18.22
N ASN A 147 -9.91 27.62 17.49
CA ASN A 147 -10.92 27.82 16.44
C ASN A 147 -12.28 28.29 17.00
N LYS A 148 -12.73 27.73 18.13
CA LYS A 148 -13.96 28.16 18.83
C LYS A 148 -13.86 29.60 19.33
N LEU A 149 -12.68 30.04 19.78
CA LEU A 149 -12.44 31.44 20.15
C LEU A 149 -12.57 32.39 18.94
N ALA A 150 -11.98 32.02 17.80
CA ALA A 150 -12.14 32.76 16.54
C ALA A 150 -13.60 32.79 16.06
N MET A 151 -14.32 31.68 16.19
CA MET A 151 -15.75 31.59 15.89
C MET A 151 -16.62 32.45 16.82
N SER A 152 -16.26 32.58 18.10
CA SER A 152 -16.95 33.49 19.03
C SER A 152 -16.79 34.94 18.58
N LYS A 153 -15.55 35.40 18.34
CA LYS A 153 -15.26 36.75 17.80
C LYS A 153 -16.08 37.04 16.53
N ALA A 154 -16.04 36.15 15.54
CA ALA A 154 -16.77 36.35 14.28
C ALA A 154 -18.31 36.30 14.45
N LEU A 155 -18.82 35.57 15.45
CA LEU A 155 -20.25 35.54 15.79
C LEU A 155 -20.67 36.78 16.58
N GLU A 156 -19.79 37.35 17.39
CA GLU A 156 -19.96 38.64 18.07
C GLU A 156 -19.98 39.80 17.05
N GLU A 157 -19.04 39.82 16.09
CA GLU A 157 -19.07 40.72 14.91
C GLU A 157 -20.41 40.63 14.18
N PHE A 158 -20.88 39.41 13.88
CA PHE A 158 -22.16 39.18 13.20
C PHE A 158 -23.36 39.69 14.00
N ASN A 159 -23.40 39.39 15.30
CA ASN A 159 -24.47 39.83 16.18
C ASN A 159 -24.48 41.35 16.37
N GLU A 160 -23.33 42.02 16.38
CA GLU A 160 -23.26 43.48 16.37
C GLU A 160 -23.75 44.07 15.05
N HIS A 161 -23.33 43.52 13.91
CA HIS A 161 -23.82 43.97 12.61
C HIS A 161 -25.35 43.85 12.52
N VAL A 162 -25.91 42.71 12.92
CA VAL A 162 -27.37 42.47 12.93
C VAL A 162 -28.09 43.38 13.93
N LYS A 163 -27.49 43.75 15.08
CA LYS A 163 -28.04 44.76 15.99
C LYS A 163 -28.02 46.17 15.40
N LYS A 164 -27.00 46.52 14.62
CA LYS A 164 -26.80 47.87 14.03
C LYS A 164 -27.66 48.10 12.78
N ILE A 165 -27.80 47.09 11.91
CA ILE A 165 -28.40 47.22 10.56
C ILE A 165 -29.69 46.37 10.39
N GLY A 166 -29.91 45.38 11.25
CA GLY A 166 -31.03 44.43 11.12
C GLY A 166 -30.74 43.29 10.13
N THR A 167 -31.75 42.44 9.89
CA THR A 167 -31.59 41.23 9.04
C THR A 167 -31.74 41.46 7.54
N LYS A 168 -32.23 42.64 7.12
CA LYS A 168 -32.46 43.01 5.72
C LYS A 168 -32.09 44.48 5.47
N THR A 169 -31.05 44.72 4.66
CA THR A 169 -30.70 46.05 4.13
C THR A 169 -31.07 46.17 2.65
N LYS A 170 -31.15 47.42 2.16
CA LYS A 170 -31.21 47.77 0.73
C LYS A 170 -29.87 48.29 0.18
N LYS A 171 -28.87 48.59 1.02
CA LYS A 171 -27.55 49.05 0.56
C LYS A 171 -26.68 47.86 0.19
N ILE A 172 -25.83 48.05 -0.82
CA ILE A 172 -24.94 46.99 -1.32
C ILE A 172 -23.78 46.76 -0.35
N SER A 173 -23.06 47.80 0.09
CA SER A 173 -21.92 47.60 1.03
C SER A 173 -22.37 46.91 2.32
N GLU A 174 -23.45 47.37 2.98
CA GLU A 174 -23.96 46.73 4.21
C GLU A 174 -24.30 45.24 4.02
N LYS A 175 -24.71 44.84 2.81
CA LYS A 175 -24.94 43.43 2.47
C LYS A 175 -23.61 42.68 2.29
N GLU A 176 -22.65 43.26 1.57
CA GLU A 176 -21.32 42.69 1.36
C GLU A 176 -20.53 42.53 2.67
N ASP A 177 -20.60 43.51 3.57
CA ASP A 177 -19.91 43.50 4.86
C ASP A 177 -20.47 42.39 5.78
N ARG A 178 -21.77 42.11 5.67
CA ARG A 178 -22.43 40.97 6.32
C ARG A 178 -22.05 39.64 5.67
N ASP A 179 -21.97 39.61 4.35
CA ASP A 179 -21.62 38.42 3.57
C ASP A 179 -20.13 38.03 3.82
N GLU A 180 -19.25 39.00 4.07
CA GLU A 180 -17.86 38.82 4.58
C GLU A 180 -17.81 38.15 5.97
N ILE A 181 -18.57 38.65 6.94
CA ILE A 181 -18.62 38.04 8.28
C ILE A 181 -19.20 36.61 8.21
N ASN A 182 -20.19 36.38 7.34
CA ASN A 182 -20.67 35.04 7.04
C ASN A 182 -19.58 34.14 6.44
N ALA A 183 -18.77 34.64 5.50
CA ALA A 183 -17.67 33.88 4.90
C ALA A 183 -16.60 33.49 5.92
N LYS A 184 -16.22 34.41 6.84
CA LYS A 184 -15.35 34.07 7.99
C LYS A 184 -15.95 32.92 8.82
N LEU A 185 -17.22 33.04 9.19
CA LEU A 185 -17.93 32.03 10.00
C LEU A 185 -18.09 30.68 9.28
N GLU A 186 -18.31 30.67 7.97
CA GLU A 186 -18.43 29.45 7.17
C GLU A 186 -17.07 28.76 7.03
N PHE A 187 -16.00 29.50 6.73
CA PHE A 187 -14.64 28.97 6.65
C PHE A 187 -14.22 28.30 7.97
N LEU A 188 -14.44 28.96 9.11
CA LEU A 188 -14.12 28.42 10.43
C LEU A 188 -14.94 27.18 10.81
N LYS A 189 -16.25 27.16 10.47
CA LYS A 189 -17.13 26.00 10.70
C LYS A 189 -16.77 24.81 9.83
N GLU A 190 -16.32 25.03 8.58
CA GLU A 190 -15.88 23.95 7.72
C GLU A 190 -14.49 23.42 8.15
N ALA A 191 -13.60 24.32 8.60
CA ALA A 191 -12.31 23.93 9.20
C ALA A 191 -12.52 23.05 10.43
N GLU A 192 -13.47 23.36 11.32
CA GLU A 192 -13.81 22.51 12.47
C GLU A 192 -14.35 21.12 12.07
N LYS A 193 -15.09 21.02 10.95
CA LYS A 193 -15.64 19.75 10.44
C LYS A 193 -14.60 18.86 9.75
N LYS A 194 -13.57 19.45 9.14
CA LYS A 194 -12.55 18.76 8.31
C LYS A 194 -11.14 18.85 8.93
N ILE A 195 -11.01 18.70 10.25
CA ILE A 195 -9.70 18.70 10.94
C ILE A 195 -8.95 17.38 10.67
N GLU A 196 -8.27 17.33 9.53
CA GLU A 196 -7.11 16.46 9.33
C GLU A 196 -5.86 17.18 9.86
N ILE A 197 -5.15 16.58 10.82
CA ILE A 197 -3.83 17.06 11.24
C ILE A 197 -2.83 16.45 10.27
N GLU A 198 -2.20 17.30 9.47
CA GLU A 198 -1.13 16.89 8.56
C GLU A 198 0.13 16.58 9.37
N SER A 199 0.95 15.65 8.87
CA SER A 199 2.14 15.22 9.62
C SER A 199 3.09 16.41 9.89
N PRO A 200 3.70 16.50 11.08
CA PRO A 200 4.96 17.22 11.20
C PRO A 200 6.00 16.58 10.28
N ILE A 201 6.87 17.40 9.68
CA ILE A 201 8.15 16.99 9.10
C ILE A 201 9.20 17.41 10.13
N ALA A 202 10.00 16.45 10.60
CA ALA A 202 10.85 16.67 11.77
C ALA A 202 12.02 17.60 11.49
N ASP A 203 12.24 18.54 12.41
CA ASP A 203 13.52 18.67 13.12
C ASP A 203 13.18 18.42 14.60
N CYS A 204 13.91 17.52 15.27
CA CYS A 204 13.32 16.73 16.37
C CYS A 204 13.11 17.46 17.71
N ILE A 205 11.97 17.19 18.36
CA ILE A 205 11.72 17.44 19.80
C ILE A 205 11.21 16.14 20.46
N LYS A 206 11.51 15.99 21.75
CA LYS A 206 11.19 14.85 22.65
C LYS A 206 9.89 14.10 22.29
N CYS A 207 10.03 12.96 21.61
CA CYS A 207 8.92 12.11 21.18
C CYS A 207 8.66 10.93 22.15
N LEU A 208 7.48 10.31 22.03
CA LEU A 208 7.18 8.99 22.64
C LEU A 208 7.84 7.82 21.89
N LEU A 209 8.36 8.07 20.69
CA LEU A 209 8.84 7.05 19.76
C LEU A 209 10.28 6.59 20.06
N THR A 210 10.46 5.28 20.26
CA THR A 210 11.76 4.61 20.08
C THR A 210 11.97 4.30 18.61
N TYR A 211 13.14 4.64 18.06
CA TYR A 211 13.55 4.30 16.71
C TYR A 211 15.02 3.87 16.68
N CYS A 212 15.38 3.03 15.72
CA CYS A 212 16.76 2.67 15.38
C CYS A 212 17.06 3.20 13.96
N LEU A 213 18.33 3.49 13.68
CA LEU A 213 18.77 4.04 12.39
C LEU A 213 19.85 3.13 11.80
N ASN A 214 19.59 2.62 10.60
CA ASN A 214 20.55 1.83 9.83
C ASN A 214 20.91 2.58 8.55
N ILE A 215 22.20 2.58 8.18
CA ILE A 215 22.72 3.32 7.02
C ILE A 215 23.24 2.29 6.02
N HIS A 216 22.73 2.35 4.80
CA HIS A 216 23.05 1.46 3.69
C HIS A 216 23.67 2.24 2.52
N GLU A 217 24.18 1.53 1.52
CA GLU A 217 24.58 2.11 0.22
C GLU A 217 25.57 3.30 0.36
N ASN A 218 26.55 3.17 1.26
CA ASN A 218 27.53 4.22 1.59
C ASN A 218 26.93 5.59 2.00
N GLY A 219 25.71 5.60 2.53
CA GLY A 219 25.01 6.82 2.97
C GLY A 219 23.90 7.30 2.04
N ASN A 220 23.61 6.59 0.94
CA ASN A 220 22.54 6.96 0.01
C ASN A 220 21.14 6.49 0.44
N LEU A 221 21.06 5.53 1.38
CA LEU A 221 19.81 5.03 1.94
C LEU A 221 19.87 5.01 3.47
N LEU A 222 18.95 5.71 4.11
CA LEU A 222 18.72 5.68 5.55
C LEU A 222 17.45 4.88 5.83
N GLU A 223 17.55 3.88 6.70
CA GLU A 223 16.43 3.04 7.14
C GLU A 223 16.09 3.41 8.60
N ILE A 224 14.87 3.89 8.83
CA ILE A 224 14.37 4.26 10.17
C ILE A 224 13.49 3.12 10.70
N CYS A 225 14.10 2.19 11.43
CA CYS A 225 13.40 1.04 12.02
C CYS A 225 12.58 1.49 13.25
N VAL A 226 11.27 1.27 13.22
CA VAL A 226 10.31 1.69 14.26
C VAL A 226 9.39 0.54 14.66
N PRO A 227 9.20 0.23 15.96
CA PRO A 227 8.33 -0.86 16.40
C PRO A 227 6.85 -0.60 16.07
N ASN A 228 6.28 -1.42 15.18
CA ASN A 228 4.90 -1.32 14.72
C ASN A 228 3.91 -1.89 15.76
N GLY A 229 3.77 -1.16 16.87
CA GLY A 229 2.93 -1.53 18.00
C GLY A 229 3.60 -2.52 18.97
N SER A 230 2.79 -3.18 19.80
CA SER A 230 3.28 -3.90 20.99
C SER A 230 3.43 -5.42 20.83
N HIS A 231 3.33 -5.96 19.62
CA HIS A 231 3.34 -7.42 19.42
C HIS A 231 4.75 -8.00 19.59
N GLY A 232 5.69 -7.67 18.71
CA GLY A 232 7.08 -8.15 18.77
C GLY A 232 7.80 -7.84 20.07
N THR A 233 7.50 -6.71 20.71
CA THR A 233 8.01 -6.37 22.05
C THR A 233 7.53 -7.36 23.12
N HIS A 234 6.24 -7.75 23.10
CA HIS A 234 5.67 -8.73 24.05
C HIS A 234 6.22 -10.14 23.80
N VAL A 235 6.26 -10.55 22.53
CA VAL A 235 6.91 -11.79 22.05
C VAL A 235 8.35 -11.88 22.56
N THR A 236 9.11 -10.78 22.50
CA THR A 236 10.51 -10.73 22.95
C THR A 236 10.65 -10.84 24.47
N HIS A 237 9.77 -10.20 25.23
CA HIS A 237 9.81 -10.33 26.69
C HIS A 237 9.48 -11.75 27.15
N ILE A 238 8.56 -12.47 26.48
CA ILE A 238 8.33 -13.90 26.72
C ILE A 238 9.62 -14.69 26.50
N ALA A 239 10.25 -14.53 25.31
CA ALA A 239 11.44 -15.29 24.98
C ALA A 239 12.62 -15.02 25.94
N ALA A 240 12.96 -13.75 26.18
CA ALA A 240 14.24 -13.38 26.78
C ALA A 240 14.25 -12.07 27.59
N GLY A 241 13.11 -11.55 28.07
CA GLY A 241 13.10 -10.37 28.95
C GLY A 241 13.91 -10.61 30.24
N HIS A 242 14.61 -9.59 30.75
CA HIS A 242 15.41 -9.69 31.97
C HIS A 242 15.30 -8.46 32.88
N PHE A 243 14.86 -8.68 34.11
CA PHE A 243 14.60 -7.66 35.13
C PHE A 243 15.47 -7.94 36.38
N PRO A 244 16.70 -7.39 36.47
CA PRO A 244 17.62 -7.66 37.59
C PRO A 244 17.03 -7.47 39.00
N ASN A 245 16.07 -6.55 39.14
CA ASN A 245 15.42 -6.22 40.41
C ASN A 245 14.12 -7.03 40.67
N ASP A 246 13.58 -7.73 39.66
CA ASP A 246 12.31 -8.46 39.73
C ASP A 246 12.36 -9.79 38.92
N PRO A 247 13.20 -10.78 39.27
CA PRO A 247 13.43 -11.96 38.41
C PRO A 247 12.20 -12.83 38.09
N GLU A 248 11.11 -12.69 38.84
CA GLU A 248 9.83 -13.34 38.51
C GLU A 248 9.27 -12.84 37.16
N LYS A 249 9.53 -11.58 36.79
CA LYS A 249 9.07 -10.91 35.55
C LYS A 249 9.89 -11.29 34.32
N ASP A 250 11.02 -11.98 34.48
CA ASP A 250 11.87 -12.42 33.36
C ASP A 250 11.10 -13.31 32.37
N GLY A 251 11.57 -13.32 31.12
CA GLY A 251 11.21 -14.34 30.14
C GLY A 251 11.78 -15.72 30.51
N LEU A 252 11.79 -16.63 29.54
CA LEU A 252 12.38 -17.96 29.77
C LEU A 252 13.92 -17.95 29.64
N ALA A 253 14.50 -17.11 28.79
CA ALA A 253 15.95 -17.06 28.52
C ALA A 253 16.59 -15.67 28.78
N PRO A 254 16.70 -15.22 30.04
CA PRO A 254 17.24 -13.89 30.37
C PRO A 254 18.72 -13.69 29.99
N GLY A 255 19.47 -14.74 29.70
CA GLY A 255 20.84 -14.67 29.15
C GLY A 255 20.94 -14.48 27.64
N ALA A 256 19.87 -14.76 26.87
CA ALA A 256 19.90 -14.71 25.40
C ALA A 256 19.89 -13.28 24.84
N GLN A 257 20.47 -13.09 23.65
CA GLN A 257 20.45 -11.82 22.89
C GLN A 257 19.41 -11.86 21.76
N ILE A 258 18.94 -10.68 21.35
CA ILE A 258 17.81 -10.48 20.44
C ILE A 258 18.23 -9.74 19.17
N ILE A 259 17.82 -10.28 18.03
CA ILE A 259 17.83 -9.62 16.71
C ILE A 259 16.37 -9.32 16.36
N SER A 260 16.00 -8.04 16.25
CA SER A 260 14.65 -7.60 15.89
C SER A 260 14.53 -7.41 14.38
N LEU A 261 13.73 -8.24 13.71
CA LEU A 261 13.51 -8.19 12.27
C LEU A 261 12.04 -7.82 11.99
N VAL A 262 11.81 -6.58 11.52
CA VAL A 262 10.47 -6.11 11.19
C VAL A 262 10.07 -6.61 9.80
N ILE A 263 9.01 -7.41 9.74
CA ILE A 263 8.32 -7.78 8.49
C ILE A 263 6.87 -7.28 8.44
N GLY A 264 6.37 -6.70 9.55
CA GLY A 264 5.02 -6.15 9.64
C GLY A 264 4.95 -4.70 9.14
N ASP A 265 4.63 -4.50 7.86
CA ASP A 265 4.64 -3.19 7.21
C ASP A 265 3.56 -2.24 7.79
N LEU A 266 3.98 -1.03 8.17
CA LEU A 266 3.09 0.07 8.60
C LEU A 266 2.06 0.46 7.53
N ARG A 267 2.39 0.23 6.25
CA ARG A 267 1.54 0.40 5.06
C ARG A 267 0.51 -0.72 4.91
N LYS A 268 0.53 -1.75 5.76
CA LYS A 268 -0.38 -2.93 5.73
C LYS A 268 -0.25 -3.75 4.43
N ALA A 269 1.00 -3.91 3.97
CA ALA A 269 1.35 -4.53 2.69
C ALA A 269 2.56 -5.49 2.80
N SER A 270 2.70 -6.16 3.94
CA SER A 270 3.77 -7.12 4.25
C SER A 270 3.86 -8.25 3.21
N SER A 271 4.99 -8.40 2.53
CA SER A 271 5.17 -9.39 1.45
C SER A 271 6.16 -10.51 1.77
N SER A 272 6.16 -11.58 0.97
CA SER A 272 7.11 -12.71 1.02
C SER A 272 8.57 -12.27 0.99
N LYS A 273 8.94 -11.29 0.15
CA LYS A 273 10.26 -10.62 0.15
C LYS A 273 10.74 -10.14 1.53
N CYS A 274 9.83 -9.71 2.41
CA CYS A 274 10.19 -9.30 3.78
C CYS A 274 10.72 -10.48 4.61
N LEU A 275 10.13 -11.67 4.44
CA LEU A 275 10.63 -12.91 5.06
C LEU A 275 11.98 -13.31 4.45
N ILE A 276 12.14 -13.26 3.13
CA ILE A 276 13.39 -13.62 2.44
C ILE A 276 14.56 -12.75 2.95
N ARG A 277 14.35 -11.42 3.03
CA ARG A 277 15.29 -10.47 3.66
C ARG A 277 15.61 -10.87 5.11
N ALA A 278 14.61 -11.31 5.89
CA ALA A 278 14.79 -11.70 7.30
C ALA A 278 15.64 -12.96 7.46
N LEU A 279 15.39 -13.99 6.64
CA LEU A 279 16.14 -15.23 6.66
C LEU A 279 17.60 -15.03 6.25
N ASN A 280 17.85 -14.21 5.21
CA ASN A 280 19.21 -13.82 4.83
C ASN A 280 19.94 -13.09 5.97
N LYS A 281 19.25 -12.19 6.70
CA LYS A 281 19.83 -11.52 7.88
C LYS A 281 20.06 -12.46 9.06
N CYS A 282 19.22 -13.48 9.27
CA CYS A 282 19.46 -14.52 10.28
C CYS A 282 20.76 -15.30 10.01
N ILE A 283 21.02 -15.64 8.74
CA ILE A 283 22.27 -16.29 8.29
C ILE A 283 23.46 -15.34 8.51
N GLN A 284 23.41 -14.10 8.00
CA GLN A 284 24.50 -13.12 8.10
C GLN A 284 24.89 -12.82 9.57
N LEU A 285 23.90 -12.64 10.45
CA LEU A 285 24.10 -12.33 11.87
C LEU A 285 24.41 -13.57 12.73
N LYS A 286 24.33 -14.78 12.14
CA LYS A 286 24.50 -16.09 12.81
C LYS A 286 23.55 -16.23 14.00
N ALA A 287 22.25 -16.13 13.75
CA ALA A 287 21.22 -16.45 14.73
C ALA A 287 21.23 -17.95 15.06
N ASP A 288 21.00 -18.31 16.32
CA ASP A 288 20.88 -19.72 16.74
C ASP A 288 19.43 -20.22 16.59
N ILE A 289 18.46 -19.34 16.86
CA ILE A 289 17.03 -19.66 16.85
C ILE A 289 16.26 -18.54 16.13
N ILE A 290 15.29 -18.90 15.30
CA ILE A 290 14.30 -18.00 14.68
C ILE A 290 12.95 -18.20 15.37
N ASN A 291 12.28 -17.11 15.72
CA ASN A 291 10.88 -17.09 16.14
C ASN A 291 10.02 -16.34 15.10
N LEU A 292 9.12 -17.06 14.43
CA LEU A 292 8.10 -16.48 13.55
C LEU A 292 6.73 -16.46 14.25
N SER A 293 6.43 -15.33 14.91
CA SER A 293 5.13 -15.08 15.56
C SER A 293 4.15 -14.27 14.70
N TYR A 294 4.59 -13.76 13.54
CA TYR A 294 3.78 -12.97 12.60
C TYR A 294 2.86 -13.84 11.70
N ARG A 295 1.96 -13.20 10.93
CA ARG A 295 1.15 -13.85 9.88
C ARG A 295 1.46 -13.21 8.53
N ILE A 296 2.04 -13.98 7.60
CA ILE A 296 2.15 -13.58 6.20
C ILE A 296 0.82 -13.92 5.53
N GLN A 297 0.17 -12.93 4.93
CA GLN A 297 -1.01 -13.14 4.07
C GLN A 297 -0.50 -13.64 2.71
N HIS A 298 -0.97 -14.78 2.19
CA HIS A 298 -1.05 -15.18 0.77
C HIS A 298 -1.58 -16.63 0.66
N ASN A 299 -2.08 -17.02 -0.53
CA ASN A 299 -2.51 -18.36 -0.87
C ASN A 299 -1.52 -19.07 -1.83
N MET A 300 -0.75 -20.01 -1.29
CA MET A 300 -0.34 -21.26 -2.00
C MET A 300 0.53 -21.16 -3.29
N ASP A 301 1.82 -20.84 -3.13
CA ASP A 301 2.85 -21.81 -3.53
C ASP A 301 3.90 -21.90 -2.41
N PHE A 302 4.48 -23.09 -2.24
CA PHE A 302 5.40 -23.41 -1.16
C PHE A 302 6.86 -23.39 -1.60
N SER A 303 7.14 -23.80 -2.84
CA SER A 303 8.47 -24.24 -3.31
C SER A 303 9.65 -23.34 -2.92
N LYS A 304 9.69 -22.09 -3.42
CA LYS A 304 10.83 -21.16 -3.24
C LYS A 304 11.07 -20.77 -1.76
N ASN A 305 10.00 -20.58 -0.99
CA ASN A 305 10.10 -20.28 0.44
C ASN A 305 10.45 -21.54 1.26
N GLU A 306 9.89 -22.69 0.91
CA GLU A 306 10.20 -23.98 1.56
C GLU A 306 11.68 -24.34 1.36
N GLU A 307 12.24 -24.14 0.16
CA GLU A 307 13.66 -24.36 -0.12
C GLU A 307 14.57 -23.37 0.63
N LEU A 308 14.24 -22.07 0.67
CA LEU A 308 15.04 -21.11 1.45
C LEU A 308 15.03 -21.46 2.95
N ILE A 309 13.89 -21.84 3.50
CA ILE A 309 13.77 -22.27 4.90
C ILE A 309 14.52 -23.57 5.14
N LYS A 310 14.46 -24.53 4.20
CA LYS A 310 15.27 -25.76 4.24
C LYS A 310 16.76 -25.42 4.27
N ASN A 311 17.23 -24.50 3.43
CA ASN A 311 18.62 -24.03 3.43
C ASN A 311 19.02 -23.39 4.78
N VAL A 312 18.17 -22.55 5.37
CA VAL A 312 18.39 -21.93 6.69
C VAL A 312 18.58 -22.97 7.80
N VAL A 313 17.76 -24.02 7.82
CA VAL A 313 17.83 -25.04 8.87
C VAL A 313 18.94 -26.06 8.59
N GLU A 314 18.99 -26.63 7.39
CA GLU A 314 19.90 -27.74 7.07
C GLU A 314 21.34 -27.30 6.84
N LYS A 315 21.59 -26.21 6.08
CA LYS A 315 22.96 -25.77 5.76
C LYS A 315 23.58 -24.89 6.86
N HIS A 316 22.76 -24.07 7.52
CA HIS A 316 23.24 -23.11 8.53
C HIS A 316 22.95 -23.54 9.98
N GLY A 317 22.22 -24.63 10.21
CA GLY A 317 21.98 -25.20 11.53
C GLY A 317 21.06 -24.36 12.44
N ILE A 318 20.32 -23.40 11.88
CA ILE A 318 19.50 -22.46 12.64
C ILE A 318 18.17 -23.13 13.00
N ILE A 319 17.76 -23.09 14.28
CA ILE A 319 16.51 -23.71 14.71
C ILE A 319 15.32 -22.80 14.39
N PHE A 320 14.44 -23.25 13.49
CA PHE A 320 13.26 -22.48 13.09
C PHE A 320 12.04 -22.87 13.94
N VAL A 321 11.54 -21.94 14.74
CA VAL A 321 10.30 -22.10 15.51
C VAL A 321 9.24 -21.14 14.99
N ALA A 322 8.02 -21.66 14.77
CA ALA A 322 6.90 -20.87 14.30
C ALA A 322 5.64 -21.17 15.12
N ALA A 323 4.81 -20.16 15.31
CA ALA A 323 3.47 -20.33 15.86
C ALA A 323 2.57 -21.14 14.90
N ALA A 324 1.76 -22.08 15.40
CA ALA A 324 0.96 -22.98 14.55
C ALA A 324 -0.12 -22.26 13.71
N GLY A 325 -0.74 -21.20 14.25
CA GLY A 325 -1.82 -20.42 13.61
C GLY A 325 -2.98 -20.14 14.57
N ASN A 326 -3.82 -19.15 14.25
CA ASN A 326 -4.96 -18.74 15.10
C ASN A 326 -6.31 -18.92 14.37
N ASP A 327 -6.34 -19.84 13.41
CA ASP A 327 -7.44 -20.03 12.45
C ASP A 327 -8.20 -21.35 12.71
N GLY A 328 -7.99 -21.94 13.89
CA GLY A 328 -8.81 -23.03 14.41
C GLY A 328 -10.26 -22.59 14.73
N PRO A 329 -11.19 -23.53 14.94
CA PRO A 329 -10.94 -24.94 15.26
C PRO A 329 -10.88 -25.89 14.05
N GLY A 330 -10.95 -25.38 12.82
CA GLY A 330 -10.86 -26.17 11.59
C GLY A 330 -9.57 -27.00 11.50
N LEU A 331 -9.66 -28.16 10.86
CA LEU A 331 -8.51 -28.98 10.48
C LEU A 331 -7.78 -28.36 9.28
N SER A 332 -6.52 -28.75 9.04
CA SER A 332 -5.70 -28.25 7.93
C SER A 332 -5.48 -26.72 7.91
N MET A 333 -5.43 -26.11 9.10
CA MET A 333 -5.20 -24.67 9.28
C MET A 333 -3.78 -24.34 9.76
N VAL A 334 -2.93 -25.35 10.01
CA VAL A 334 -1.51 -25.16 10.37
C VAL A 334 -0.67 -24.92 9.13
N GLY A 335 0.20 -23.90 9.20
CA GLY A 335 1.10 -23.51 8.11
C GLY A 335 0.41 -22.75 6.97
N ASN A 336 -0.75 -23.23 6.51
CA ASN A 336 -1.56 -22.60 5.45
C ASN A 336 -1.82 -21.10 5.71
N SER A 337 -2.27 -20.74 6.92
CA SER A 337 -2.52 -19.34 7.31
C SER A 337 -1.26 -18.46 7.43
N ARG A 338 -0.06 -19.05 7.25
CA ARG A 338 1.24 -18.37 7.28
C ARG A 338 2.03 -18.48 5.97
N GLY A 339 1.49 -19.16 4.95
CA GLY A 339 2.18 -19.42 3.67
C GLY A 339 3.40 -20.36 3.75
N ILE A 340 3.53 -21.16 4.81
CA ILE A 340 4.73 -21.98 5.06
C ILE A 340 4.36 -23.34 5.68
N THR A 341 4.75 -24.45 5.03
CA THR A 341 4.58 -25.83 5.51
C THR A 341 5.87 -26.65 5.30
N ASN A 342 6.87 -26.61 6.20
CA ASN A 342 8.15 -27.33 6.06
C ASN A 342 8.44 -28.24 7.28
N SER A 343 8.88 -29.49 7.06
CA SER A 343 9.23 -30.47 8.11
C SER A 343 10.38 -30.01 9.02
N SER A 344 11.24 -29.11 8.54
CA SER A 344 12.34 -28.50 9.30
C SER A 344 11.87 -27.54 10.41
N ILE A 345 10.62 -27.07 10.38
CA ILE A 345 10.08 -26.11 11.35
C ILE A 345 9.51 -26.82 12.59
N ILE A 346 9.66 -26.20 13.75
CA ILE A 346 8.95 -26.56 14.98
C ILE A 346 7.68 -25.70 15.07
N TYR A 347 6.52 -26.27 14.74
CA TYR A 347 5.22 -25.59 14.84
C TYR A 347 4.63 -25.71 16.25
N VAL A 348 4.35 -24.58 16.88
CA VAL A 348 3.95 -24.50 18.30
C VAL A 348 2.47 -24.16 18.45
N GLY A 349 1.68 -25.12 18.96
CA GLY A 349 0.28 -24.92 19.34
C GLY A 349 0.13 -24.08 20.63
N ALA A 350 -1.07 -23.53 20.86
CA ALA A 350 -1.35 -22.66 22.01
C ALA A 350 -2.06 -23.42 23.13
N TYR A 351 -1.37 -23.64 24.25
CA TYR A 351 -1.91 -24.36 25.40
C TYR A 351 -2.44 -23.42 26.50
N LEU A 352 -3.55 -23.77 27.13
CA LEU A 352 -4.31 -22.99 28.11
C LEU A 352 -4.35 -23.73 29.46
N THR A 353 -3.58 -23.25 30.43
CA THR A 353 -3.54 -23.84 31.79
C THR A 353 -4.69 -23.37 32.68
N ALA A 354 -5.02 -24.09 33.75
CA ALA A 354 -6.04 -23.66 34.72
C ALA A 354 -5.75 -22.25 35.31
N LYS A 355 -4.51 -22.01 35.75
CA LYS A 355 -4.02 -20.69 36.21
C LYS A 355 -4.21 -19.58 35.15
N MET A 356 -4.15 -19.93 33.86
CA MET A 356 -4.46 -18.98 32.79
C MET A 356 -5.96 -18.74 32.61
N LYS A 357 -6.80 -19.78 32.71
CA LYS A 357 -8.27 -19.65 32.62
C LYS A 357 -8.77 -18.62 33.63
N GLU A 358 -8.27 -18.70 34.87
CA GLU A 358 -8.51 -17.71 35.93
C GLU A 358 -8.13 -16.29 35.46
N SER A 359 -6.87 -16.08 35.04
CA SER A 359 -6.37 -14.75 34.65
C SER A 359 -7.02 -14.14 33.39
N ILE A 360 -7.55 -14.97 32.48
CA ILE A 360 -8.10 -14.54 31.18
C ILE A 360 -9.63 -14.35 31.25
N PHE A 361 -10.33 -15.23 31.96
CA PHE A 361 -11.80 -15.29 31.99
C PHE A 361 -12.40 -14.93 33.36
N CYS A 362 -11.58 -14.59 34.36
CA CYS A 362 -11.98 -14.39 35.76
C CYS A 362 -12.72 -15.61 36.33
N HIS A 363 -12.32 -16.81 35.91
CA HIS A 363 -13.02 -18.08 36.17
C HIS A 363 -12.15 -19.03 37.00
N TYR A 364 -12.48 -19.21 38.27
CA TYR A 364 -11.69 -19.98 39.23
C TYR A 364 -12.24 -21.39 39.42
N HIS A 365 -11.64 -22.36 38.72
CA HIS A 365 -11.81 -23.79 38.98
C HIS A 365 -10.43 -24.46 38.94
N PRO A 366 -9.81 -24.78 40.10
CA PRO A 366 -8.48 -25.37 40.15
C PRO A 366 -8.45 -26.82 39.66
N ASP A 367 -9.61 -27.50 39.68
CA ASP A 367 -9.81 -28.89 39.26
C ASP A 367 -10.11 -29.03 37.76
N GLU A 368 -10.16 -27.93 36.99
CA GLU A 368 -10.39 -27.99 35.54
C GLU A 368 -9.13 -28.41 34.78
N GLU A 369 -9.23 -29.51 34.02
CA GLU A 369 -8.16 -29.98 33.12
C GLU A 369 -7.67 -28.86 32.17
N PRO A 370 -6.35 -28.75 31.94
CA PRO A 370 -5.77 -27.76 31.03
C PRO A 370 -5.87 -28.18 29.55
N VAL A 371 -6.27 -27.25 28.68
CA VAL A 371 -6.76 -27.53 27.31
C VAL A 371 -5.96 -26.80 26.22
N VAL A 372 -6.18 -27.13 24.95
CA VAL A 372 -5.68 -26.33 23.81
C VAL A 372 -6.65 -25.18 23.50
N PHE A 373 -6.14 -23.97 23.24
CA PHE A 373 -6.99 -22.82 22.88
C PHE A 373 -7.89 -23.13 21.65
N PRO A 374 -9.17 -22.72 21.64
CA PRO A 374 -10.10 -23.04 20.54
C PRO A 374 -9.64 -22.54 19.18
N PHE A 375 -9.11 -21.30 19.13
CA PHE A 375 -8.58 -20.68 17.93
C PHE A 375 -7.25 -21.29 17.44
N SER A 376 -6.56 -22.12 18.23
CA SER A 376 -5.27 -22.69 17.81
C SER A 376 -5.48 -23.50 16.53
N SER A 377 -4.74 -23.19 15.47
CA SER A 377 -4.79 -23.95 14.22
C SER A 377 -4.44 -25.42 14.48
N ARG A 378 -5.12 -26.32 13.76
CA ARG A 378 -5.00 -27.78 13.92
C ARG A 378 -4.61 -28.45 12.60
N GLY A 379 -3.92 -29.58 12.73
CA GLY A 379 -3.62 -30.50 11.63
C GLY A 379 -4.84 -31.31 11.17
N PRO A 380 -4.64 -32.34 10.31
CA PRO A 380 -3.40 -32.56 9.55
C PRO A 380 -3.24 -31.46 8.49
N SER A 381 -2.01 -31.12 8.11
CA SER A 381 -1.74 -30.21 6.98
C SER A 381 -2.20 -30.83 5.64
N MET A 382 -2.36 -30.03 4.60
CA MET A 382 -2.94 -30.50 3.31
C MET A 382 -2.11 -31.60 2.61
N ASN A 383 -0.84 -31.76 2.97
CA ASN A 383 0.06 -32.83 2.54
C ASN A 383 0.06 -34.06 3.48
N GLY A 384 -0.90 -34.15 4.40
CA GLY A 384 -1.11 -35.27 5.34
C GLY A 384 -0.25 -35.24 6.60
N GLU A 385 0.71 -34.33 6.74
CA GLU A 385 1.53 -34.18 7.95
C GLU A 385 0.68 -33.80 9.18
N LEU A 386 1.09 -34.20 10.39
CA LEU A 386 0.40 -33.84 11.64
C LEU A 386 0.28 -32.32 11.88
N GLY A 387 1.16 -31.52 11.28
CA GLY A 387 1.15 -30.06 11.31
C GLY A 387 1.71 -29.48 12.61
N VAL A 388 1.01 -29.67 13.74
CA VAL A 388 1.51 -29.23 15.05
C VAL A 388 2.67 -30.13 15.47
N THR A 389 3.81 -29.54 15.85
CA THR A 389 4.99 -30.28 16.32
C THR A 389 4.94 -30.50 17.83
N ILE A 390 4.70 -29.44 18.59
CA ILE A 390 4.61 -29.40 20.06
C ILE A 390 3.62 -28.31 20.49
N CYS A 391 3.25 -28.30 21.76
CA CYS A 391 2.52 -27.22 22.41
C CYS A 391 3.38 -26.50 23.45
N ALA A 392 3.08 -25.22 23.65
CA ALA A 392 3.61 -24.42 24.75
C ALA A 392 2.52 -23.47 25.28
N PRO A 393 2.67 -22.91 26.49
CA PRO A 393 1.71 -21.98 27.08
C PRO A 393 1.39 -20.78 26.17
N GLY A 394 0.11 -20.65 25.77
CA GLY A 394 -0.37 -19.71 24.75
C GLY A 394 -0.83 -18.36 25.28
N ALA A 395 -0.42 -17.95 26.49
CA ALA A 395 -0.72 -16.64 27.07
C ALA A 395 0.38 -16.19 28.03
N ALA A 396 0.55 -14.87 28.18
CA ALA A 396 1.47 -14.28 29.16
C ALA A 396 1.09 -12.82 29.48
N ILE A 397 1.37 -12.39 30.72
CA ILE A 397 1.36 -10.99 31.14
C ILE A 397 2.80 -10.49 31.12
N THR A 398 3.21 -9.74 30.09
CA THR A 398 4.60 -9.29 29.98
C THR A 398 4.75 -7.93 29.33
N GLY A 399 5.99 -7.44 29.24
CA GLY A 399 6.34 -6.09 28.81
C GLY A 399 5.83 -5.73 27.41
N VAL A 400 5.41 -4.49 27.23
CA VAL A 400 4.94 -3.94 25.94
C VAL A 400 5.64 -2.63 25.60
N SER A 401 5.64 -2.26 24.31
CA SER A 401 6.25 -1.02 23.80
C SER A 401 5.67 0.22 24.48
N LYS A 402 6.50 1.23 24.77
CA LYS A 402 6.09 2.44 25.54
C LYS A 402 4.90 3.19 24.93
N ASN A 403 4.74 3.11 23.61
CA ASN A 403 3.59 3.59 22.83
C ASN A 403 2.22 3.12 23.36
N GLU A 404 2.17 2.03 24.13
CA GLU A 404 0.95 1.54 24.79
C GLU A 404 0.50 2.41 25.96
N LEU A 405 1.40 3.16 26.61
CA LEU A 405 1.21 3.90 27.88
C LEU A 405 0.90 3.00 29.10
N ARG A 406 1.36 1.75 29.05
CA ARG A 406 1.29 0.74 30.12
C ARG A 406 2.56 -0.11 30.07
N GLY A 407 3.06 -0.55 31.22
CA GLY A 407 4.31 -1.34 31.28
C GLY A 407 4.13 -2.79 30.83
N PHE A 408 3.06 -3.44 31.31
CA PHE A 408 2.78 -4.87 31.11
C PHE A 408 1.38 -5.06 30.54
N HIS A 409 1.17 -6.15 29.79
CA HIS A 409 -0.15 -6.53 29.26
C HIS A 409 -0.32 -8.04 29.11
N LEU A 410 -1.53 -8.54 29.41
CA LEU A 410 -1.95 -9.90 29.08
C LEU A 410 -2.23 -10.00 27.57
N LYS A 411 -1.64 -11.00 26.90
CA LYS A 411 -2.03 -11.41 25.54
C LYS A 411 -2.11 -12.93 25.46
N ASN A 412 -2.93 -13.43 24.53
CA ASN A 412 -3.07 -14.84 24.21
C ASN A 412 -3.01 -15.08 22.69
N GLY A 413 -2.62 -16.29 22.28
CA GLY A 413 -2.41 -16.65 20.87
C GLY A 413 -1.29 -17.68 20.68
N THR A 414 -1.23 -18.35 19.52
CA THR A 414 -0.03 -19.16 19.16
C THR A 414 1.23 -18.30 19.07
N SER A 415 1.07 -17.02 18.76
CA SER A 415 2.13 -16.01 18.79
C SER A 415 2.74 -15.77 20.17
N MET A 416 2.09 -16.21 21.26
CA MET A 416 2.64 -16.22 22.63
C MET A 416 3.25 -17.59 23.00
N SER A 417 2.79 -18.70 22.43
CA SER A 417 3.38 -20.03 22.69
C SER A 417 4.69 -20.25 21.94
N SER A 418 4.82 -19.75 20.71
CA SER A 418 6.09 -19.79 19.94
C SER A 418 7.28 -19.19 20.72
N PRO A 419 7.23 -17.94 21.24
CA PRO A 419 8.34 -17.39 22.02
C PRO A 419 8.56 -18.10 23.35
N ASN A 420 7.52 -18.72 23.95
CA ASN A 420 7.68 -19.53 25.15
C ASN A 420 8.51 -20.81 24.86
N ALA A 421 8.21 -21.50 23.76
CA ALA A 421 9.02 -22.62 23.29
C ALA A 421 10.45 -22.18 22.91
N VAL A 422 10.60 -21.04 22.21
CA VAL A 422 11.91 -20.49 21.82
C VAL A 422 12.80 -20.17 23.02
N GLY A 423 12.26 -19.56 24.07
CA GLY A 423 13.04 -19.27 25.27
C GLY A 423 13.41 -20.52 26.08
N ASN A 424 12.56 -21.56 26.08
CA ASN A 424 12.94 -22.89 26.56
C ASN A 424 14.09 -23.48 25.72
N ILE A 425 13.97 -23.46 24.39
CA ILE A 425 15.00 -23.97 23.47
C ILE A 425 16.31 -23.20 23.62
N ALA A 426 16.28 -21.89 23.87
CA ALA A 426 17.48 -21.09 24.14
C ALA A 426 18.21 -21.53 25.42
N CYS A 427 17.48 -21.86 26.50
CA CYS A 427 18.11 -22.43 27.70
C CYS A 427 18.73 -23.80 27.41
N LEU A 428 18.04 -24.65 26.64
CA LEU A 428 18.53 -25.97 26.21
C LEU A 428 19.81 -25.85 25.36
N LEU A 429 19.85 -24.94 24.39
CA LEU A 429 21.06 -24.68 23.58
C LEU A 429 22.20 -24.12 24.42
N SER A 430 21.92 -23.25 25.38
CA SER A 430 22.94 -22.69 26.29
C SER A 430 23.59 -23.80 27.12
N ALA A 431 22.78 -24.73 27.64
CA ALA A 431 23.25 -25.94 28.31
C ALA A 431 24.10 -26.83 27.39
N MET A 432 23.66 -27.09 26.16
CA MET A 432 24.43 -27.85 25.17
C MET A 432 25.79 -27.19 24.85
N LYS A 433 25.82 -25.86 24.65
CA LYS A 433 27.09 -25.12 24.43
C LYS A 433 28.02 -25.22 25.65
N ALA A 434 27.50 -25.12 26.87
CA ALA A 434 28.30 -25.20 28.09
C ALA A 434 28.91 -26.61 28.31
N GLU A 435 28.12 -27.66 28.09
CA GLU A 435 28.54 -29.07 28.19
C GLU A 435 29.33 -29.55 26.96
N ARG A 436 29.54 -28.68 25.95
CA ARG A 436 30.18 -28.97 24.65
C ARG A 436 29.49 -30.07 23.83
N ILE A 437 28.18 -30.23 23.99
CA ILE A 437 27.36 -31.16 23.23
C ILE A 437 27.07 -30.55 21.85
N PRO A 438 27.38 -31.23 20.73
CA PRO A 438 27.09 -30.71 19.39
C PRO A 438 25.60 -30.48 19.16
N ILE A 439 25.28 -29.30 18.62
CA ILE A 439 23.92 -28.87 18.29
C ILE A 439 23.63 -29.23 16.83
N SER A 440 22.46 -29.84 16.59
CA SER A 440 21.83 -29.96 15.26
C SER A 440 20.33 -29.71 15.43
N PRO A 441 19.65 -29.01 14.49
CA PRO A 441 18.20 -28.81 14.54
C PRO A 441 17.42 -30.12 14.66
N PHE A 442 17.86 -31.17 13.97
CA PHE A 442 17.28 -32.51 14.08
C PHE A 442 17.35 -33.03 15.52
N ARG A 443 18.56 -33.04 16.11
CA ARG A 443 18.79 -33.56 17.47
C ARG A 443 17.92 -32.84 18.50
N VAL A 444 17.71 -31.53 18.34
CA VAL A 444 16.86 -30.73 19.23
C VAL A 444 15.36 -30.97 18.98
N LYS A 445 14.88 -30.90 17.74
CA LYS A 445 13.46 -31.19 17.41
C LYS A 445 13.06 -32.60 17.86
N PHE A 446 13.92 -33.57 17.60
CA PHE A 446 13.75 -34.97 17.99
C PHE A 446 13.64 -35.15 19.51
N ALA A 447 14.56 -34.57 20.29
CA ALA A 447 14.52 -34.62 21.75
C ALA A 447 13.25 -33.97 22.32
N LEU A 448 12.84 -32.82 21.78
CA LEU A 448 11.62 -32.13 22.19
C LEU A 448 10.36 -32.97 21.91
N MET A 449 10.28 -33.62 20.75
CA MET A 449 9.13 -34.46 20.37
C MET A 449 9.06 -35.76 21.19
N ASN A 450 10.19 -36.37 21.55
CA ASN A 450 10.20 -37.63 22.29
C ASN A 450 10.20 -37.46 23.82
N THR A 451 10.20 -36.23 24.33
CA THR A 451 10.13 -35.91 25.78
C THR A 451 8.97 -35.00 26.18
N ALA A 452 8.14 -34.57 25.22
CA ALA A 452 6.96 -33.75 25.46
C ALA A 452 5.91 -34.48 26.33
N MET A 453 5.21 -33.72 27.18
CA MET A 453 4.16 -34.24 28.06
C MET A 453 2.80 -34.27 27.35
N ALA A 454 2.21 -35.46 27.23
CA ALA A 454 0.80 -35.61 26.88
C ALA A 454 -0.11 -35.31 28.10
N PRO A 455 -1.28 -34.66 27.92
CA PRO A 455 -2.30 -34.52 28.95
C PRO A 455 -2.83 -35.89 29.42
N LYS A 456 -3.31 -35.96 30.67
CA LYS A 456 -3.61 -37.23 31.35
C LYS A 456 -4.87 -37.92 30.82
N ASP A 457 -5.89 -37.14 30.46
CA ASP A 457 -7.23 -37.65 30.14
C ASP A 457 -7.36 -38.28 28.74
N GLY A 458 -6.35 -38.16 27.88
CA GLY A 458 -6.37 -38.70 26.51
C GLY A 458 -7.39 -38.05 25.54
N SER A 459 -8.27 -37.18 26.05
CA SER A 459 -9.35 -36.49 25.33
C SER A 459 -8.91 -35.50 24.25
N HIS A 460 -7.62 -35.17 24.19
CA HIS A 460 -7.08 -34.17 23.27
C HIS A 460 -6.42 -34.78 22.03
N HIS A 461 -7.14 -34.70 20.91
CA HIS A 461 -6.71 -35.22 19.61
C HIS A 461 -5.33 -34.65 19.16
N PRO A 462 -4.37 -35.51 18.74
CA PRO A 462 -3.02 -35.12 18.31
C PRO A 462 -2.90 -33.90 17.38
N PHE A 463 -3.86 -33.67 16.46
CA PHE A 463 -3.90 -32.47 15.60
C PHE A 463 -3.88 -31.13 16.36
N SER A 464 -4.15 -31.14 17.68
CA SER A 464 -4.16 -29.96 18.55
C SER A 464 -2.88 -29.78 19.39
N LEU A 465 -2.11 -30.85 19.59
CA LEU A 465 -1.00 -30.90 20.55
C LEU A 465 0.37 -31.21 19.90
N GLY A 466 0.37 -31.82 18.71
CA GLY A 466 1.56 -32.47 18.18
C GLY A 466 2.00 -33.60 19.13
N ALA A 467 3.27 -33.60 19.49
CA ALA A 467 3.82 -34.53 20.48
C ALA A 467 3.44 -34.23 21.94
N GLY A 468 2.82 -33.07 22.24
CA GLY A 468 2.48 -32.64 23.60
C GLY A 468 3.22 -31.37 24.03
N ILE A 469 3.20 -31.08 25.33
CA ILE A 469 3.77 -29.86 25.92
C ILE A 469 5.28 -30.00 26.08
N ILE A 470 6.05 -29.00 25.65
CA ILE A 470 7.52 -28.95 25.82
C ILE A 470 7.96 -29.16 27.30
N GLN A 471 8.96 -30.02 27.53
CA GLN A 471 9.53 -30.34 28.85
C GLN A 471 11.06 -30.22 28.81
N ILE A 472 11.64 -29.14 29.35
CA ILE A 472 13.06 -28.83 29.11
C ILE A 472 14.05 -29.70 29.89
N CYS A 473 13.77 -30.06 31.15
CA CYS A 473 14.64 -30.96 31.92
C CYS A 473 14.67 -32.35 31.27
N SER A 474 13.49 -32.89 30.92
CA SER A 474 13.36 -34.15 30.20
C SER A 474 14.15 -34.13 28.88
N ALA A 475 14.01 -33.07 28.08
CA ALA A 475 14.73 -32.92 26.81
C ALA A 475 16.26 -32.87 26.99
N PHE A 476 16.76 -32.18 28.01
CA PHE A 476 18.20 -32.08 28.28
C PHE A 476 18.80 -33.39 28.80
N ASP A 477 18.14 -34.03 29.78
CA ASP A 477 18.62 -35.30 30.33
C ASP A 477 18.52 -36.42 29.26
N PHE A 478 17.56 -36.36 28.32
CA PHE A 478 17.53 -37.19 27.11
C PHE A 478 18.67 -36.90 26.13
N ILE A 479 18.98 -35.62 25.86
CA ILE A 479 20.12 -35.22 25.00
C ILE A 479 21.47 -35.68 25.57
N LYS A 480 21.61 -35.78 26.90
CA LYS A 480 22.80 -36.29 27.57
C LYS A 480 22.91 -37.83 27.59
N SER A 481 21.87 -38.57 27.18
CA SER A 481 21.91 -40.03 27.15
C SER A 481 22.95 -40.58 26.16
N GLU A 482 23.57 -41.72 26.50
CA GLU A 482 24.47 -42.45 25.58
C GLU A 482 23.73 -42.82 24.28
N THR A 483 22.45 -43.20 24.39
CA THR A 483 21.55 -43.49 23.27
C THR A 483 21.51 -42.34 22.26
N MET A 484 21.43 -41.08 22.71
CA MET A 484 21.40 -39.90 21.85
C MET A 484 22.78 -39.56 21.25
N LYS A 485 23.89 -40.16 21.71
CA LYS A 485 25.21 -40.00 21.06
C LYS A 485 25.35 -40.82 19.78
N THR A 486 24.50 -41.84 19.58
CA THR A 486 24.50 -42.68 18.37
C THR A 486 23.96 -41.96 17.12
N ILE A 487 23.11 -40.95 17.29
CA ILE A 487 22.57 -40.16 16.17
C ILE A 487 23.64 -39.19 15.64
N PRO A 488 24.03 -39.26 14.35
CA PRO A 488 25.05 -38.38 13.78
C PRO A 488 24.71 -36.89 13.92
N THR A 489 25.73 -36.06 14.10
CA THR A 489 25.56 -34.61 14.28
C THR A 489 25.33 -33.86 12.97
N ASN A 490 25.69 -34.47 11.85
CA ASN A 490 25.46 -34.01 10.47
C ASN A 490 24.12 -34.46 9.88
N LEU A 491 23.30 -35.22 10.62
CA LEU A 491 21.93 -35.58 10.21
C LEU A 491 20.98 -34.38 10.38
N THR A 492 20.19 -34.08 9.34
CA THR A 492 19.31 -32.89 9.28
C THR A 492 17.81 -33.22 9.30
N ASP A 493 17.39 -34.28 8.62
CA ASP A 493 16.02 -34.82 8.67
C ASP A 493 16.02 -36.32 8.33
N ILE A 494 14.95 -37.04 8.65
CA ILE A 494 14.64 -38.37 8.11
C ILE A 494 13.39 -38.22 7.26
N LYS A 495 13.60 -37.82 5.99
CA LYS A 495 12.50 -37.50 5.07
C LYS A 495 11.68 -38.75 4.76
N VAL A 496 10.44 -38.74 5.21
CA VAL A 496 9.36 -39.59 4.68
C VAL A 496 8.77 -38.89 3.44
N ASP A 497 8.68 -39.61 2.33
CA ASP A 497 7.99 -39.19 1.11
C ASP A 497 6.93 -40.24 0.75
N ILE A 498 5.71 -39.79 0.46
CA ILE A 498 4.57 -40.63 0.11
C ILE A 498 3.94 -40.06 -1.16
N GLU A 499 4.50 -40.40 -2.31
CA GLU A 499 4.09 -39.86 -3.62
C GLU A 499 4.09 -38.31 -3.63
N GLY A 500 5.11 -37.69 -3.03
CA GLY A 500 5.23 -36.24 -2.85
C GLY A 500 4.45 -35.65 -1.67
N LYS A 501 3.65 -36.44 -0.94
CA LYS A 501 3.01 -36.06 0.33
C LYS A 501 3.91 -36.43 1.52
N ARG A 502 3.60 -35.90 2.72
CA ARG A 502 4.28 -36.20 3.99
C ARG A 502 3.45 -37.04 4.98
N GLY A 503 2.22 -37.38 4.61
CA GLY A 503 1.34 -38.29 5.33
C GLY A 503 0.19 -38.76 4.44
N ILE A 504 -0.50 -39.81 4.86
CA ILE A 504 -1.69 -40.31 4.16
C ILE A 504 -2.90 -39.55 4.73
N TYR A 505 -3.62 -38.83 3.89
CA TYR A 505 -4.84 -38.11 4.28
C TYR A 505 -5.93 -38.40 3.25
N LEU A 506 -6.95 -39.15 3.66
CA LEU A 506 -8.09 -39.55 2.84
C LEU A 506 -9.35 -38.84 3.36
N ARG A 507 -10.09 -38.21 2.45
CA ARG A 507 -11.34 -37.49 2.79
C ARG A 507 -12.31 -37.34 1.62
N GLU A 508 -11.83 -37.44 0.38
CA GLU A 508 -12.66 -37.25 -0.81
C GLU A 508 -13.48 -38.52 -1.10
N SER A 509 -14.67 -38.40 -1.69
CA SER A 509 -15.64 -39.50 -1.75
C SER A 509 -15.16 -40.77 -2.50
N PHE A 510 -14.16 -40.63 -3.37
CA PHE A 510 -13.52 -41.76 -4.07
C PHE A 510 -12.35 -42.39 -3.27
N GLU A 511 -11.72 -41.63 -2.36
CA GLU A 511 -10.63 -42.11 -1.51
C GLU A 511 -11.13 -43.02 -0.38
N ILE A 512 -12.40 -42.86 0.01
CA ILE A 512 -13.03 -43.56 1.14
C ILE A 512 -13.89 -44.78 0.74
N THR A 513 -14.03 -45.05 -0.56
CA THR A 513 -14.93 -46.10 -1.10
C THR A 513 -14.21 -47.34 -1.64
N LEU A 514 -12.87 -47.31 -1.73
CA LEU A 514 -12.03 -48.41 -2.19
C LEU A 514 -10.74 -48.46 -1.34
N PRO A 515 -10.07 -49.63 -1.22
CA PRO A 515 -8.72 -49.70 -0.67
C PRO A 515 -7.67 -49.08 -1.60
N PHE A 516 -6.66 -48.44 -1.04
CA PHE A 516 -5.53 -47.84 -1.75
C PHE A 516 -4.20 -48.42 -1.26
N GLU A 517 -3.20 -48.47 -2.13
CA GLU A 517 -1.80 -48.64 -1.74
C GLU A 517 -1.04 -47.34 -2.02
N PHE A 518 -0.17 -46.97 -1.08
CA PHE A 518 0.69 -45.80 -1.15
C PHE A 518 2.16 -46.21 -1.09
N ALA A 519 2.97 -45.76 -2.05
CA ALA A 519 4.40 -45.99 -2.06
C ALA A 519 5.11 -45.01 -1.11
N VAL A 520 5.71 -45.53 -0.05
CA VAL A 520 6.50 -44.75 0.93
C VAL A 520 7.99 -44.93 0.66
N SER A 521 8.74 -43.83 0.70
CA SER A 521 10.21 -43.82 0.72
C SER A 521 10.72 -43.09 1.96
N VAL A 522 11.69 -43.68 2.68
CA VAL A 522 12.25 -43.10 3.92
C VAL A 522 13.76 -42.92 3.77
N ASN A 523 14.20 -41.66 3.65
CA ASN A 523 15.57 -41.30 3.26
C ASN A 523 16.20 -40.29 4.24
N PRO A 524 17.37 -40.56 4.83
CA PRO A 524 18.05 -39.64 5.72
C PRO A 524 18.69 -38.49 4.94
N GLN A 525 18.60 -37.28 5.47
CA GLN A 525 19.21 -36.07 4.93
C GLN A 525 20.41 -35.65 5.79
N PHE A 526 21.47 -35.15 5.16
CA PHE A 526 22.71 -34.75 5.81
C PHE A 526 23.16 -33.36 5.32
N ILE A 527 23.88 -32.61 6.17
CA ILE A 527 24.31 -31.21 5.91
C ILE A 527 25.05 -31.06 4.57
N ASP A 528 25.97 -31.98 4.25
CA ASP A 528 26.53 -32.11 2.91
C ASP A 528 26.02 -33.41 2.27
N SER A 529 25.33 -33.28 1.13
CA SER A 529 24.80 -34.43 0.38
C SER A 529 25.90 -35.33 -0.19
N ARG A 530 27.15 -34.82 -0.26
CA ARG A 530 28.37 -35.51 -0.71
C ARG A 530 29.14 -36.18 0.43
N ASP A 531 28.63 -36.14 1.67
CA ASP A 531 29.16 -36.94 2.79
C ASP A 531 28.79 -38.42 2.59
N PHE A 532 29.46 -39.05 1.63
CA PHE A 532 29.22 -40.46 1.28
C PHE A 532 29.58 -41.40 2.43
N GLU A 533 30.56 -41.03 3.27
CA GLU A 533 31.02 -41.86 4.38
C GLU A 533 29.98 -41.91 5.51
N ALA A 534 29.41 -40.77 5.93
CA ALA A 534 28.30 -40.77 6.89
C ALA A 534 27.06 -41.49 6.33
N ARG A 535 26.78 -41.34 5.03
CA ARG A 535 25.65 -42.01 4.35
C ARG A 535 25.82 -43.52 4.23
N LEU A 536 27.04 -44.02 4.03
CA LEU A 536 27.35 -45.45 4.01
C LEU A 536 27.32 -46.06 5.43
N ASN A 537 27.79 -45.32 6.43
CA ASN A 537 27.85 -45.78 7.81
C ASN A 537 26.49 -45.66 8.55
N PHE A 538 25.54 -44.84 8.08
CA PHE A 538 24.20 -44.71 8.66
C PHE A 538 23.24 -45.81 8.22
N GLY A 539 23.63 -47.07 8.40
CA GLY A 539 22.75 -48.22 8.29
C GLY A 539 21.96 -48.43 9.58
N CYS A 540 20.65 -48.16 9.58
CA CYS A 540 19.80 -48.33 10.75
C CYS A 540 18.70 -49.38 10.50
N PRO A 541 18.64 -50.48 11.28
CA PRO A 541 17.50 -51.38 11.27
C PRO A 541 16.30 -50.68 11.92
N ILE A 542 15.10 -50.87 11.36
CA ILE A 542 13.86 -50.26 11.85
C ILE A 542 12.77 -51.32 11.99
N VAL A 543 12.12 -51.34 13.15
CA VAL A 543 10.83 -52.01 13.35
C VAL A 543 9.72 -50.98 13.16
N LEU A 544 8.78 -51.29 12.27
CA LEU A 544 7.57 -50.51 12.04
C LEU A 544 6.43 -51.07 12.90
N LYS A 545 5.73 -50.21 13.63
CA LYS A 545 4.53 -50.57 14.39
C LYS A 545 3.54 -49.40 14.43
N LEU A 546 2.29 -49.64 14.83
CA LEU A 546 1.37 -48.56 15.18
C LEU A 546 1.76 -47.93 16.53
N SER A 547 1.59 -46.61 16.66
CA SER A 547 1.76 -45.87 17.92
C SER A 547 0.68 -46.21 18.95
N HIS A 548 -0.55 -46.42 18.48
CA HIS A 548 -1.75 -46.68 19.28
C HIS A 548 -2.72 -47.58 18.50
N GLY A 549 -3.47 -48.41 19.23
CA GLY A 549 -4.31 -49.48 18.66
C GLY A 549 -3.56 -50.79 18.43
N SER A 550 -4.33 -51.87 18.24
CA SER A 550 -3.82 -53.17 17.79
C SER A 550 -3.61 -53.20 16.27
N GLU A 551 -2.94 -54.23 15.73
CA GLU A 551 -2.90 -54.47 14.28
C GLU A 551 -4.30 -54.78 13.74
N THR A 552 -4.96 -53.75 13.23
CA THR A 552 -6.30 -53.77 12.65
C THR A 552 -6.26 -54.05 11.16
N GLY A 553 -7.15 -54.91 10.65
CA GLY A 553 -7.16 -55.35 9.25
C GLY A 553 -7.31 -54.25 8.17
N PHE A 554 -7.68 -53.03 8.57
CA PHE A 554 -7.86 -51.88 7.68
C PHE A 554 -6.51 -51.25 7.23
N VAL A 555 -5.39 -51.47 7.93
CA VAL A 555 -4.06 -50.97 7.53
C VAL A 555 -3.02 -52.09 7.58
N LYS A 556 -2.25 -52.23 6.49
CA LYS A 556 -1.23 -53.28 6.33
C LYS A 556 0.07 -52.65 5.80
N PHE A 557 1.18 -52.98 6.45
CA PHE A 557 2.52 -52.46 6.15
C PHE A 557 3.57 -53.51 6.57
N PRO A 558 4.79 -53.51 6.00
CA PRO A 558 5.84 -54.43 6.44
C PRO A 558 6.31 -54.09 7.86
N LYS A 559 6.64 -55.11 8.66
CA LYS A 559 7.05 -54.91 10.07
C LYS A 559 8.50 -54.45 10.25
N TYR A 560 9.30 -54.52 9.20
CA TYR A 560 10.73 -54.23 9.22
C TYR A 560 11.15 -53.44 7.98
N CYS A 561 12.06 -52.50 8.14
CA CYS A 561 12.75 -51.82 7.04
C CYS A 561 14.18 -51.42 7.45
N GLN A 562 14.98 -50.91 6.50
CA GLN A 562 16.38 -50.51 6.74
C GLN A 562 16.69 -49.18 6.04
N ILE A 563 17.00 -48.17 6.85
CA ILE A 563 17.48 -46.86 6.39
C ILE A 563 18.97 -47.02 6.06
N PRO A 564 19.50 -46.49 4.93
CA PRO A 564 19.01 -45.33 4.18
C PRO A 564 18.09 -45.58 2.97
N SER A 565 17.96 -46.81 2.47
CA SER A 565 17.33 -47.09 1.16
C SER A 565 16.03 -47.90 1.27
N SER A 566 15.09 -47.44 2.10
CA SER A 566 13.80 -48.10 2.29
C SER A 566 12.69 -47.50 1.42
N THR A 567 12.16 -48.33 0.51
CA THR A 567 10.87 -48.11 -0.16
C THR A 567 9.91 -49.25 0.16
N PHE A 568 8.69 -48.95 0.58
CA PHE A 568 7.66 -49.94 0.90
C PHE A 568 6.25 -49.41 0.68
N ASN A 569 5.29 -50.30 0.43
CA ASN A 569 3.89 -49.94 0.30
C ASN A 569 3.18 -49.96 1.66
N ILE A 570 2.27 -49.01 1.88
CA ILE A 570 1.22 -49.08 2.91
C ILE A 570 -0.10 -49.29 2.20
N HIS A 571 -0.82 -50.35 2.56
CA HIS A 571 -2.17 -50.61 2.11
C HIS A 571 -3.18 -50.08 3.15
N VAL A 572 -4.11 -49.24 2.71
CA VAL A 572 -5.14 -48.59 3.53
C VAL A 572 -6.51 -48.92 2.94
N ASP A 573 -7.31 -49.66 3.69
CA ASP A 573 -8.71 -49.96 3.42
C ASP A 573 -9.59 -49.10 4.34
N PRO A 574 -10.25 -48.04 3.84
CA PRO A 574 -11.12 -47.20 4.65
C PRO A 574 -12.52 -47.80 4.86
N THR A 575 -12.91 -48.85 4.13
CA THR A 575 -14.29 -49.35 4.11
C THR A 575 -14.86 -49.90 5.44
N PRO A 576 -14.06 -50.41 6.42
CA PRO A 576 -14.61 -50.88 7.70
C PRO A 576 -14.65 -49.79 8.79
N LEU A 577 -14.33 -48.53 8.47
CA LEU A 577 -14.28 -47.43 9.43
C LEU A 577 -15.65 -46.72 9.58
N GLU A 578 -15.94 -46.21 10.77
CA GLU A 578 -17.21 -45.55 11.11
C GLU A 578 -17.37 -44.16 10.46
N SER A 579 -18.58 -43.82 10.01
CA SER A 579 -18.89 -42.52 9.41
C SER A 579 -19.23 -41.44 10.44
N GLY A 580 -18.83 -40.20 10.13
CA GLY A 580 -19.06 -38.99 10.93
C GLY A 580 -17.94 -38.62 11.89
N ILE A 581 -17.05 -39.57 12.22
CA ILE A 581 -15.88 -39.33 13.08
C ILE A 581 -14.57 -39.27 12.28
N ILE A 582 -13.51 -38.77 12.91
CA ILE A 582 -12.16 -38.73 12.34
C ILE A 582 -11.39 -39.94 12.85
N HIS A 583 -10.76 -40.69 11.94
CA HIS A 583 -9.87 -41.79 12.29
C HIS A 583 -8.42 -41.33 12.10
N TYR A 584 -7.61 -41.42 13.16
CA TYR A 584 -6.19 -41.06 13.12
C TYR A 584 -5.32 -42.19 13.66
N PHE A 585 -4.34 -42.58 12.85
CA PHE A 585 -3.36 -43.61 13.16
C PHE A 585 -1.97 -43.10 12.78
N GLU A 586 -0.93 -43.66 13.39
CA GLU A 586 0.44 -43.30 13.06
C GLU A 586 1.30 -44.57 13.09
N ILE A 587 1.99 -44.84 11.98
CA ILE A 587 3.00 -45.89 11.93
C ILE A 587 4.34 -45.26 12.33
N ILE A 588 5.03 -45.86 13.28
CA ILE A 588 6.27 -45.34 13.84
C ILE A 588 7.42 -46.30 13.61
N GLY A 589 8.55 -45.77 13.14
CA GLY A 589 9.79 -46.52 12.96
C GLY A 589 10.70 -46.39 14.19
N ILE A 590 11.03 -47.51 14.83
CA ILE A 590 11.88 -47.57 16.02
C ILE A 590 13.12 -48.43 15.73
N ASN A 591 14.31 -47.98 16.14
CA ASN A 591 15.51 -48.84 16.11
C ASN A 591 15.37 -49.94 17.20
N PRO A 592 15.36 -51.24 16.85
CA PRO A 592 15.22 -52.34 17.82
C PRO A 592 16.42 -52.51 18.75
N GLU A 593 17.60 -52.00 18.40
CA GLU A 593 18.80 -52.02 19.22
C GLU A 593 18.72 -50.99 20.37
N ASN A 594 17.99 -49.89 20.14
CA ASN A 594 17.88 -48.76 21.05
C ASN A 594 16.42 -48.26 21.18
N PRO A 595 15.46 -49.11 21.60
CA PRO A 595 14.03 -48.76 21.60
C PRO A 595 13.67 -47.62 22.57
N THR A 596 14.55 -47.32 23.53
CA THR A 596 14.44 -46.18 24.45
C THR A 596 14.71 -44.83 23.80
N ILE A 597 15.23 -44.78 22.57
CA ILE A 597 15.42 -43.54 21.79
C ILE A 597 14.09 -42.95 21.29
N GLY A 598 13.00 -43.72 21.36
CA GLY A 598 11.72 -43.37 20.77
C GLY A 598 11.68 -43.60 19.25
N PRO A 599 10.60 -43.15 18.58
CA PRO A 599 10.45 -43.32 17.15
C PRO A 599 11.31 -42.32 16.36
N MET A 600 12.10 -42.84 15.40
CA MET A 600 12.99 -42.10 14.52
C MET A 600 12.25 -41.32 13.43
N PHE A 601 11.12 -41.85 12.97
CA PHE A 601 10.19 -41.18 12.05
C PHE A 601 8.76 -41.67 12.32
N ARG A 602 7.79 -40.90 11.83
CA ARG A 602 6.35 -41.09 12.04
C ARG A 602 5.62 -40.92 10.71
N ILE A 603 4.68 -41.80 10.42
CA ILE A 603 3.84 -41.77 9.22
C ILE A 603 2.39 -41.57 9.68
N PRO A 604 1.88 -40.33 9.68
CA PRO A 604 0.49 -40.06 10.02
C PRO A 604 -0.45 -40.57 8.92
N ILE A 605 -1.53 -41.22 9.34
CA ILE A 605 -2.64 -41.70 8.50
C ILE A 605 -3.93 -41.12 9.07
N THR A 606 -4.57 -40.23 8.32
CA THR A 606 -5.86 -39.62 8.67
C THR A 606 -6.92 -40.03 7.67
N VAL A 607 -8.04 -40.56 8.14
CA VAL A 607 -9.22 -40.87 7.31
C VAL A 607 -10.43 -40.14 7.88
N ILE A 608 -11.13 -39.39 7.02
CA ILE A 608 -12.39 -38.74 7.36
C ILE A 608 -13.48 -39.34 6.47
N ILE A 609 -14.42 -40.07 7.08
CA ILE A 609 -15.60 -40.58 6.40
C ILE A 609 -16.79 -39.68 6.77
N PRO A 610 -17.28 -38.81 5.88
CA PRO A 610 -18.39 -37.93 6.19
C PRO A 610 -19.74 -38.67 6.28
N GLU A 611 -20.64 -38.18 7.14
CA GLU A 611 -22.04 -38.64 7.20
C GLU A 611 -22.76 -38.31 5.89
N GLN A 612 -23.55 -39.23 5.35
CA GLN A 612 -24.27 -39.03 4.08
C GLN A 612 -25.65 -38.41 4.28
N ILE A 613 -25.91 -37.31 3.57
CA ILE A 613 -27.21 -36.63 3.57
C ILE A 613 -28.04 -37.16 2.38
N THR A 614 -28.99 -38.05 2.66
CA THR A 614 -29.87 -38.66 1.64
C THR A 614 -31.12 -37.81 1.35
N SER A 615 -31.79 -38.07 0.24
CA SER A 615 -33.08 -37.43 -0.11
C SER A 615 -34.21 -37.71 0.89
N GLU A 616 -34.10 -38.78 1.67
CA GLU A 616 -35.08 -39.16 2.71
C GLU A 616 -35.03 -38.21 3.92
N SER A 617 -33.92 -37.49 4.10
CA SER A 617 -33.73 -36.49 5.17
C SER A 617 -34.28 -35.08 4.84
N ASP A 618 -34.94 -34.89 3.68
CA ASP A 618 -35.23 -33.56 3.08
C ASP A 618 -33.98 -32.65 3.05
N PHE A 619 -32.82 -33.27 2.80
CA PHE A 619 -31.47 -32.70 2.89
C PHE A 619 -31.18 -31.92 4.18
N THR A 620 -31.88 -32.24 5.27
CA THR A 620 -31.91 -31.47 6.51
C THR A 620 -31.25 -32.24 7.65
N TYR A 621 -30.01 -31.88 7.95
CA TYR A 621 -29.28 -32.43 9.08
C TYR A 621 -29.76 -31.83 10.42
N LYS A 622 -29.93 -32.68 11.45
CA LYS A 622 -30.29 -32.28 12.81
C LYS A 622 -29.54 -33.15 13.82
N LYS A 623 -28.77 -32.51 14.70
CA LYS A 623 -28.04 -33.16 15.81
C LYS A 623 -28.12 -32.23 17.02
N GLU A 624 -28.48 -32.77 18.17
CA GLU A 624 -28.44 -32.07 19.44
C GLU A 624 -27.01 -32.19 20.01
N LEU A 625 -26.43 -31.08 20.48
CA LEU A 625 -25.03 -31.01 20.89
C LEU A 625 -24.94 -30.51 22.33
N THR A 626 -24.30 -31.30 23.19
CA THR A 626 -23.79 -30.82 24.48
C THR A 626 -22.39 -30.27 24.22
N LEU A 627 -22.15 -29.00 24.51
CA LEU A 627 -20.90 -28.31 24.18
C LEU A 627 -20.09 -28.03 25.45
N GLU A 628 -18.87 -28.56 25.51
CA GLU A 628 -17.95 -28.30 26.62
C GLU A 628 -17.06 -27.07 26.35
N PRO A 629 -16.73 -26.27 27.39
CA PRO A 629 -15.87 -25.10 27.24
C PRO A 629 -14.54 -25.43 26.56
N ALA A 630 -14.24 -24.68 25.49
CA ALA A 630 -13.04 -24.78 24.66
C ALA A 630 -12.81 -26.08 23.87
N ILE A 631 -13.71 -27.07 23.91
CA ILE A 631 -13.64 -28.29 23.09
C ILE A 631 -14.52 -28.12 21.85
N PRO A 632 -13.95 -28.09 20.63
CA PRO A 632 -14.72 -27.85 19.42
C PRO A 632 -15.25 -29.13 18.77
N GLU A 633 -16.57 -29.30 18.82
CA GLU A 633 -17.31 -30.28 18.01
C GLU A 633 -17.05 -30.12 16.50
N ARG A 634 -17.00 -31.24 15.78
CA ARG A 634 -16.84 -31.28 14.31
C ARG A 634 -17.80 -32.29 13.71
N ILE A 635 -18.43 -31.90 12.62
CA ILE A 635 -19.40 -32.72 11.89
C ILE A 635 -18.98 -32.71 10.43
N PHE A 636 -18.67 -33.88 9.89
CA PHE A 636 -18.24 -34.06 8.51
C PHE A 636 -19.43 -34.54 7.70
N LEU A 637 -19.87 -33.74 6.73
CA LEU A 637 -21.10 -33.97 5.97
C LEU A 637 -20.76 -34.08 4.48
N GLN A 638 -21.21 -35.17 3.84
CA GLN A 638 -21.01 -35.37 2.42
C GLN A 638 -21.96 -34.43 1.67
N SER A 639 -21.40 -33.49 0.88
CA SER A 639 -22.21 -32.63 0.02
C SER A 639 -22.99 -33.50 -0.98
N PRO A 640 -24.34 -33.41 -1.03
CA PRO A 640 -25.13 -34.16 -2.00
C PRO A 640 -24.77 -33.78 -3.44
N ILE A 641 -24.84 -34.76 -4.35
CA ILE A 641 -24.54 -34.55 -5.77
C ILE A 641 -25.54 -33.52 -6.35
N GLY A 642 -25.01 -32.42 -6.90
CA GLY A 642 -25.81 -31.30 -7.40
C GLY A 642 -26.15 -30.23 -6.36
N CYS A 643 -25.78 -30.40 -5.09
CA CYS A 643 -25.82 -29.32 -4.11
C CYS A 643 -24.80 -28.23 -4.48
N LYS A 644 -25.17 -26.96 -4.30
CA LYS A 644 -24.36 -25.79 -4.73
C LYS A 644 -24.06 -24.79 -3.62
N TYR A 645 -24.65 -24.93 -2.42
CA TYR A 645 -24.41 -24.04 -1.28
C TYR A 645 -24.90 -24.66 0.03
N VAL A 646 -24.25 -24.31 1.14
CA VAL A 646 -24.72 -24.57 2.52
C VAL A 646 -25.05 -23.24 3.18
N GLY A 647 -26.16 -23.17 3.93
CA GLY A 647 -26.77 -21.92 4.37
C GLY A 647 -26.16 -21.27 5.63
N ILE A 648 -24.98 -20.65 5.54
CA ILE A 648 -24.33 -19.91 6.64
C ILE A 648 -24.14 -18.42 6.25
N LYS A 649 -24.30 -17.45 7.18
CA LYS A 649 -24.77 -16.07 6.88
C LYS A 649 -23.81 -14.87 7.16
N PHE A 650 -22.93 -14.49 6.23
CA PHE A 650 -22.30 -13.13 6.14
C PHE A 650 -22.00 -12.71 4.66
N LYS A 651 -22.05 -11.42 4.27
CA LYS A 651 -21.94 -10.99 2.83
C LYS A 651 -21.73 -9.49 2.55
N SER A 652 -20.93 -9.15 1.51
CA SER A 652 -20.88 -7.86 0.75
C SER A 652 -21.06 -8.09 -0.79
N LEU A 653 -21.04 -7.04 -1.62
CA LEU A 653 -21.11 -7.07 -3.11
C LEU A 653 -20.54 -5.78 -3.77
N GLU A 654 -19.84 -5.88 -4.91
CA GLU A 654 -19.15 -4.75 -5.59
C GLU A 654 -19.15 -4.87 -7.14
N THR A 655 -18.82 -3.78 -7.86
CA THR A 655 -18.73 -3.67 -9.34
C THR A 655 -17.30 -3.28 -9.79
N GLN A 656 -16.96 -3.31 -11.10
CA GLN A 656 -15.55 -3.33 -11.56
C GLN A 656 -15.31 -2.59 -12.91
N ASN A 657 -14.24 -1.77 -12.97
CA ASN A 657 -13.77 -1.04 -14.16
C ASN A 657 -12.27 -1.31 -14.43
N PRO A 658 -11.84 -1.76 -15.63
CA PRO A 658 -10.42 -2.00 -15.93
C PRO A 658 -9.64 -0.73 -16.31
N LEU A 659 -8.36 -0.68 -15.90
CA LEU A 659 -7.36 0.33 -16.23
C LEU A 659 -6.20 -0.31 -17.00
N SER A 660 -5.63 0.42 -17.96
CA SER A 660 -4.46 -0.02 -18.76
C SER A 660 -3.17 0.72 -18.32
N PRO A 661 -1.98 0.11 -18.47
CA PRO A 661 -0.71 0.76 -18.19
C PRO A 661 -0.53 2.11 -18.91
N PHE A 662 0.14 3.04 -18.25
CA PHE A 662 0.60 4.32 -18.82
C PHE A 662 2.12 4.33 -19.06
N GLU A 663 2.89 3.67 -18.20
CA GLU A 663 4.36 3.63 -18.21
C GLU A 663 4.83 2.32 -17.54
N THR A 664 5.95 1.75 -18.00
CA THR A 664 6.59 0.59 -17.38
C THR A 664 8.10 0.80 -17.27
N ILE A 665 8.69 0.39 -16.13
CA ILE A 665 10.11 0.53 -15.82
C ILE A 665 10.60 -0.82 -15.28
N LEU A 666 11.65 -1.40 -15.88
CA LEU A 666 12.25 -2.68 -15.47
C LEU A 666 13.72 -2.45 -15.09
N GLU A 667 14.07 -2.74 -13.84
CA GLU A 667 15.38 -2.41 -13.24
C GLU A 667 15.95 -3.59 -12.43
N ALA A 668 17.27 -3.64 -12.30
CA ALA A 668 17.94 -4.50 -11.31
C ALA A 668 17.79 -3.89 -9.91
N MET A 669 17.53 -4.73 -8.90
CA MET A 669 17.45 -4.29 -7.51
C MET A 669 18.83 -4.03 -6.89
N LYS A 670 18.87 -3.20 -5.85
CA LYS A 670 20.11 -2.80 -5.15
C LYS A 670 20.66 -3.91 -4.24
N GLU A 671 21.89 -3.74 -3.76
CA GLU A 671 22.65 -4.70 -2.94
C GLU A 671 21.88 -5.33 -1.76
N ARG A 672 20.98 -4.57 -1.12
CA ARG A 672 20.11 -5.03 -0.01
C ARG A 672 19.20 -6.21 -0.40
N ASP A 673 18.90 -6.36 -1.69
CA ASP A 673 17.97 -7.33 -2.26
C ASP A 673 18.65 -8.44 -3.07
N ILE A 674 19.98 -8.61 -2.95
CA ILE A 674 20.72 -9.76 -3.50
C ILE A 674 20.53 -10.98 -2.58
N ILE A 675 20.20 -12.14 -3.15
CA ILE A 675 19.86 -13.38 -2.43
C ILE A 675 20.84 -14.47 -2.83
N ASP A 676 21.71 -14.91 -1.92
CA ASP A 676 22.74 -15.95 -2.15
C ASP A 676 23.60 -15.72 -3.41
N GLY A 677 23.90 -14.44 -3.70
CA GLY A 677 24.62 -14.00 -4.90
C GLY A 677 23.76 -13.84 -6.16
N MET A 678 22.49 -14.21 -6.14
CA MET A 678 21.55 -13.99 -7.24
C MET A 678 20.94 -12.58 -7.20
N GLN A 679 20.89 -11.94 -8.37
CA GLN A 679 20.32 -10.62 -8.60
C GLN A 679 18.79 -10.70 -8.71
N SER A 680 18.06 -9.92 -7.91
CA SER A 680 16.62 -9.69 -8.11
C SER A 680 16.36 -8.50 -9.03
N PHE A 681 15.21 -8.50 -9.71
CA PHE A 681 14.73 -7.42 -10.57
C PHE A 681 13.38 -6.89 -10.10
N GLN A 682 13.09 -5.63 -10.42
CA GLN A 682 11.79 -4.99 -10.18
C GLN A 682 11.18 -4.50 -11.50
N LEU A 683 9.88 -4.77 -11.70
CA LEU A 683 9.05 -4.11 -12.70
C LEU A 683 8.09 -3.17 -11.98
N ILE A 684 8.13 -1.88 -12.31
CA ILE A 684 7.19 -0.88 -11.84
C ILE A 684 6.27 -0.50 -13.01
N ILE A 685 4.96 -0.65 -12.82
CA ILE A 685 3.93 -0.22 -13.78
C ILE A 685 3.15 0.96 -13.19
N THR A 686 3.09 2.06 -13.95
CA THR A 686 2.31 3.26 -13.58
C THR A 686 0.97 3.25 -14.32
N TYR A 687 -0.13 3.49 -13.61
CA TYR A 687 -1.49 3.68 -14.14
C TYR A 687 -2.02 5.06 -13.72
N LYS A 688 -2.89 5.65 -14.55
CA LYS A 688 -3.60 6.91 -14.26
C LYS A 688 -5.07 6.63 -13.94
N PHE A 689 -5.60 7.29 -12.91
CA PHE A 689 -6.98 7.10 -12.44
C PHE A 689 -7.62 8.44 -12.06
N ASN A 690 -8.75 8.78 -12.69
CA ASN A 690 -9.52 9.99 -12.40
C ASN A 690 -10.78 9.65 -11.60
N VAL A 691 -10.99 10.36 -10.49
CA VAL A 691 -12.19 10.26 -9.65
C VAL A 691 -13.06 11.49 -9.90
N THR A 692 -14.26 11.30 -10.45
CA THR A 692 -15.17 12.41 -10.77
C THR A 692 -15.97 12.90 -9.57
N LYS A 693 -16.14 12.06 -8.53
CA LYS A 693 -16.91 12.33 -7.30
C LYS A 693 -16.34 11.49 -6.15
N SER A 694 -16.38 12.02 -4.92
CA SER A 694 -15.86 11.34 -3.73
C SER A 694 -16.60 10.03 -3.42
N GLU A 695 -16.00 8.88 -3.73
CA GLU A 695 -16.63 7.54 -3.65
C GLU A 695 -15.59 6.46 -3.22
N LEU A 696 -16.06 5.25 -2.89
CA LEU A 696 -15.21 4.13 -2.43
C LEU A 696 -14.63 3.36 -3.62
N TYR A 697 -13.31 3.11 -3.61
CA TYR A 697 -12.63 2.27 -4.60
C TYR A 697 -11.70 1.23 -3.94
N GLU A 698 -11.59 0.05 -4.56
CA GLU A 698 -10.60 -1.00 -4.25
C GLU A 698 -9.86 -1.37 -5.54
N PHE A 699 -8.59 -1.79 -5.48
CA PHE A 699 -7.79 -2.10 -6.68
C PHE A 699 -7.17 -3.50 -6.64
N LYS A 700 -7.31 -4.29 -7.71
CA LYS A 700 -6.81 -5.67 -7.86
C LYS A 700 -6.49 -5.98 -9.33
N HIS A 701 -5.69 -7.01 -9.61
CA HIS A 701 -5.57 -7.57 -10.96
C HIS A 701 -6.65 -8.64 -11.22
N GLU A 702 -6.82 -9.06 -12.48
CA GLU A 702 -7.76 -10.13 -12.86
C GLU A 702 -7.41 -11.45 -12.14
N ASP A 703 -6.19 -11.96 -12.31
CA ASP A 703 -5.72 -13.21 -11.70
C ASP A 703 -4.83 -12.98 -10.46
N THR A 704 -5.36 -12.35 -9.41
CA THR A 704 -4.59 -12.11 -8.15
C THR A 704 -3.87 -13.35 -7.62
N GLU A 705 -4.51 -14.53 -7.67
CA GLU A 705 -3.92 -15.80 -7.24
C GLU A 705 -2.73 -16.25 -8.13
N PHE A 706 -2.71 -15.92 -9.42
CA PHE A 706 -1.57 -16.22 -10.31
C PHE A 706 -0.33 -15.40 -9.94
N TYR A 707 -0.53 -14.11 -9.65
CA TYR A 707 0.56 -13.20 -9.27
C TYR A 707 1.07 -13.45 -7.85
N GLU A 708 0.20 -13.87 -6.90
CA GLU A 708 0.63 -14.38 -5.58
C GLU A 708 1.56 -15.60 -5.74
N LYS A 709 1.27 -16.46 -6.71
CA LYS A 709 1.92 -17.77 -6.86
C LYS A 709 3.37 -17.70 -7.33
N TYR A 710 3.69 -16.80 -8.26
CA TYR A 710 4.95 -16.85 -9.02
C TYR A 710 5.89 -15.64 -8.85
N LEU A 711 5.59 -14.69 -7.96
CA LEU A 711 6.37 -13.45 -7.80
C LEU A 711 6.94 -13.30 -6.38
N ASP A 712 8.14 -12.73 -6.28
CA ASP A 712 8.85 -12.57 -5.00
C ASP A 712 8.26 -11.42 -4.16
N SER A 713 7.56 -10.46 -4.79
CA SER A 713 6.80 -9.42 -4.10
C SER A 713 5.78 -8.77 -5.04
N TYR A 714 4.65 -8.35 -4.47
CA TYR A 714 3.70 -7.41 -5.07
C TYR A 714 3.47 -6.24 -4.12
N LEU A 715 3.51 -5.00 -4.62
CA LEU A 715 3.11 -3.81 -3.86
C LEU A 715 2.38 -2.81 -4.76
N LEU A 716 1.20 -2.36 -4.35
CA LEU A 716 0.47 -1.29 -5.04
C LEU A 716 0.50 -0.01 -4.18
N GLN A 717 1.01 1.09 -4.73
CA GLN A 717 0.98 2.42 -4.11
C GLN A 717 0.07 3.37 -4.89
N ILE A 718 -0.71 4.18 -4.17
CA ILE A 718 -1.59 5.21 -4.74
C ILE A 718 -1.15 6.57 -4.21
N SER A 719 -0.86 7.49 -5.14
CA SER A 719 -0.53 8.89 -4.86
C SER A 719 -1.47 9.82 -5.64
N THR A 720 -1.55 11.08 -5.23
CA THR A 720 -2.18 12.14 -6.04
C THR A 720 -1.26 12.58 -7.19
N ALA A 721 -1.78 13.39 -8.11
CA ALA A 721 -0.99 14.07 -9.14
C ALA A 721 0.18 14.93 -8.59
N SER A 722 0.08 15.48 -7.37
CA SER A 722 1.18 16.22 -6.68
C SER A 722 2.18 15.30 -5.96
N LYS A 723 2.10 13.99 -6.18
CA LYS A 723 2.92 12.92 -5.58
C LYS A 723 2.70 12.67 -4.08
N LYS A 724 1.80 13.41 -3.39
CA LYS A 724 1.35 13.05 -2.02
C LYS A 724 0.86 11.60 -2.00
N HIS A 725 1.52 10.76 -1.19
CA HIS A 725 1.11 9.39 -0.90
C HIS A 725 -0.27 9.38 -0.21
N ILE A 726 -1.18 8.56 -0.71
CA ILE A 726 -2.55 8.40 -0.18
C ILE A 726 -2.72 7.06 0.51
N PHE A 727 -2.22 5.98 -0.11
CA PHE A 727 -2.41 4.62 0.37
C PHE A 727 -1.47 3.62 -0.30
N THR A 728 -1.29 2.46 0.32
CA THR A 728 -0.55 1.31 -0.23
C THR A 728 -1.24 0.03 0.23
N CYS A 729 -1.27 -1.01 -0.61
CA CYS A 729 -1.75 -2.33 -0.22
C CYS A 729 -0.96 -3.46 -0.90
N GLY A 730 -1.05 -4.65 -0.30
CA GLY A 730 -0.74 -5.90 -1.00
C GLY A 730 -1.82 -6.27 -2.02
N ILE A 731 -1.67 -7.43 -2.64
CA ILE A 731 -2.44 -7.83 -3.83
C ILE A 731 -3.91 -8.20 -3.58
N GLN A 732 -4.26 -8.49 -2.33
CA GLN A 732 -5.65 -8.77 -1.93
C GLN A 732 -6.57 -7.54 -2.06
N GLY A 733 -5.99 -6.35 -2.26
CA GLY A 733 -6.69 -5.07 -2.30
C GLY A 733 -7.10 -4.57 -0.92
N MET A 734 -7.47 -3.30 -0.84
CA MET A 734 -8.22 -2.75 0.29
C MET A 734 -9.03 -1.56 -0.19
N ALA A 735 -10.33 -1.57 0.10
CA ALA A 735 -11.23 -0.47 -0.23
C ALA A 735 -10.93 0.80 0.58
N LYS A 736 -10.81 1.94 -0.10
CA LYS A 736 -10.62 3.28 0.49
C LYS A 736 -11.52 4.31 -0.20
N ILE A 737 -11.95 5.34 0.54
CA ILE A 737 -12.67 6.48 -0.05
C ILE A 737 -11.64 7.41 -0.68
N PHE A 738 -11.84 7.74 -1.94
CA PHE A 738 -11.04 8.74 -2.67
C PHE A 738 -11.90 9.96 -2.91
N GLU A 739 -11.38 11.16 -2.64
CA GLU A 739 -12.04 12.39 -3.06
C GLU A 739 -11.95 12.55 -4.58
N LYS A 740 -12.76 13.46 -5.15
CA LYS A 740 -12.63 13.88 -6.55
C LYS A 740 -11.17 14.25 -6.84
N GLY A 741 -10.62 13.89 -8.01
CA GLY A 741 -9.28 14.30 -8.44
C GLY A 741 -8.53 13.26 -9.26
N ASP A 742 -7.30 13.62 -9.63
CA ASP A 742 -6.38 12.76 -10.41
C ASP A 742 -5.37 12.06 -9.51
N TYR A 743 -5.29 10.74 -9.69
CA TYR A 743 -4.44 9.82 -8.94
C TYR A 743 -3.53 9.03 -9.87
N ILE A 744 -2.36 8.70 -9.34
CA ILE A 744 -1.32 7.91 -9.99
C ILE A 744 -1.11 6.67 -9.14
N ILE A 745 -1.30 5.50 -9.75
CA ILE A 745 -1.14 4.20 -9.12
C ILE A 745 0.16 3.60 -9.65
N ARG A 746 1.07 3.19 -8.77
CA ARG A 746 2.31 2.49 -9.15
C ARG A 746 2.30 1.10 -8.53
N VAL A 747 2.40 0.07 -9.36
CA VAL A 747 2.46 -1.33 -8.96
C VAL A 747 3.88 -1.83 -9.16
N GLN A 748 4.51 -2.38 -8.11
CA GLN A 748 5.80 -3.07 -8.20
C GLN A 748 5.59 -4.58 -8.16
N PHE A 749 6.12 -5.26 -9.15
CA PHE A 749 6.34 -6.71 -9.16
C PHE A 749 7.85 -6.97 -8.99
N CYS A 750 8.24 -7.90 -8.12
CA CYS A 750 9.64 -8.33 -7.97
C CYS A 750 9.79 -9.80 -8.39
N HIS A 751 10.88 -10.13 -9.09
CA HIS A 751 11.27 -11.53 -9.36
C HIS A 751 12.78 -11.67 -9.64
N SER A 752 13.33 -12.87 -9.49
CA SER A 752 14.74 -13.18 -9.84
C SER A 752 14.99 -13.42 -11.34
N ASP A 753 13.96 -13.73 -12.14
CA ASP A 753 14.03 -13.76 -13.61
C ASP A 753 13.35 -12.55 -14.23
N SER A 754 14.11 -11.78 -15.03
CA SER A 754 13.64 -10.60 -15.74
C SER A 754 12.77 -10.92 -16.97
N GLN A 755 12.93 -12.08 -17.62
CA GLN A 755 12.09 -12.49 -18.76
C GLN A 755 10.65 -12.80 -18.32
N MET A 756 10.47 -13.30 -17.09
CA MET A 756 9.15 -13.45 -16.50
C MET A 756 8.49 -12.10 -16.20
N LEU A 757 9.24 -11.12 -15.68
CA LEU A 757 8.71 -9.77 -15.46
C LEU A 757 8.37 -9.06 -16.77
N GLU A 758 9.16 -9.23 -17.83
CA GLU A 758 8.92 -8.59 -19.13
C GLU A 758 7.54 -8.95 -19.71
N LYS A 759 7.06 -10.19 -19.49
CA LYS A 759 5.73 -10.66 -19.90
C LYS A 759 4.58 -9.98 -19.14
N LEU A 760 4.86 -9.24 -18.06
CA LEU A 760 3.85 -8.58 -17.23
C LEU A 760 3.65 -7.08 -17.55
N LYS A 761 4.44 -6.51 -18.47
CA LYS A 761 4.39 -5.07 -18.82
C LYS A 761 2.99 -4.58 -19.23
N ASP A 762 2.21 -5.42 -19.91
CA ASP A 762 0.86 -5.06 -20.40
C ASP A 762 -0.29 -5.41 -19.41
N THR A 763 0.03 -5.80 -18.16
CA THR A 763 -1.00 -6.24 -17.20
C THR A 763 -1.96 -5.12 -16.80
N ARG A 764 -3.26 -5.43 -16.80
CA ARG A 764 -4.34 -4.49 -16.46
C ARG A 764 -4.68 -4.53 -14.99
N LEU A 765 -5.04 -3.37 -14.43
CA LEU A 765 -5.47 -3.20 -13.04
C LEU A 765 -6.96 -2.87 -13.01
N ILE A 766 -7.76 -3.59 -12.21
CA ILE A 766 -9.18 -3.32 -12.01
C ILE A 766 -9.36 -2.33 -10.85
N ALA A 767 -10.09 -1.24 -11.10
CA ALA A 767 -10.69 -0.38 -10.10
C ALA A 767 -12.13 -0.84 -9.78
N MET A 768 -12.35 -1.34 -8.57
CA MET A 768 -13.63 -1.85 -8.08
C MET A 768 -14.40 -0.75 -7.33
N GLN A 769 -15.73 -0.71 -7.46
CA GLN A 769 -16.61 0.27 -6.81
C GLN A 769 -17.93 -0.39 -6.33
N PRO A 770 -18.40 -0.18 -5.09
CA PRO A 770 -19.72 -0.63 -4.65
C PRO A 770 -20.83 0.28 -5.19
N PHE A 771 -21.79 -0.27 -5.93
CA PHE A 771 -22.88 0.50 -6.53
C PHE A 771 -24.13 0.59 -5.63
N ILE A 772 -24.53 1.80 -5.27
CA ILE A 772 -25.68 2.08 -4.39
C ILE A 772 -26.56 3.16 -5.05
N PRO A 773 -27.87 2.91 -5.31
CA PRO A 773 -28.61 1.66 -5.09
C PRO A 773 -28.35 0.60 -6.17
N ALA A 774 -28.21 -0.66 -5.77
CA ALA A 774 -27.92 -1.78 -6.68
C ALA A 774 -28.96 -1.93 -7.81
N ILE A 775 -28.49 -2.16 -9.04
CA ILE A 775 -29.35 -2.35 -10.22
C ILE A 775 -30.04 -3.71 -10.15
N THR A 776 -31.37 -3.70 -10.00
CA THR A 776 -32.20 -4.91 -10.06
C THR A 776 -32.90 -5.03 -11.41
N SER A 777 -32.62 -6.10 -12.16
CA SER A 777 -33.44 -6.48 -13.33
C SER A 777 -34.61 -7.37 -12.91
N ASN A 778 -35.71 -7.36 -13.68
CA ASN A 778 -36.84 -8.28 -13.48
C ASN A 778 -36.60 -9.58 -14.28
N LEU A 779 -37.12 -10.69 -13.78
CA LEU A 779 -37.12 -11.98 -14.47
C LEU A 779 -38.46 -12.20 -15.21
N TYR A 780 -38.40 -12.71 -16.43
CA TYR A 780 -39.56 -13.00 -17.27
C TYR A 780 -39.52 -14.44 -17.78
N SER A 781 -40.70 -15.07 -17.91
CA SER A 781 -40.88 -16.42 -18.46
C SER A 781 -41.23 -16.46 -19.95
N ASN A 782 -41.27 -15.31 -20.63
CA ASN A 782 -41.48 -15.18 -22.07
C ASN A 782 -40.55 -14.08 -22.63
N ALA A 783 -39.86 -14.38 -23.73
CA ALA A 783 -38.98 -13.46 -24.44
C ALA A 783 -39.69 -12.17 -24.90
N GLU A 784 -40.94 -12.28 -25.39
CA GLU A 784 -41.73 -11.12 -25.85
C GLU A 784 -42.03 -10.13 -24.72
N SER A 785 -42.37 -10.67 -23.53
CA SER A 785 -42.60 -9.86 -22.33
C SER A 785 -41.32 -9.19 -21.81
N ALA A 786 -40.17 -9.86 -21.95
CA ALA A 786 -38.87 -9.27 -21.63
C ALA A 786 -38.49 -8.15 -22.63
N PHE A 787 -38.68 -8.37 -23.93
CA PHE A 787 -38.34 -7.40 -24.99
C PHE A 787 -39.16 -6.12 -24.86
N ASN A 788 -40.47 -6.24 -24.70
CA ASN A 788 -41.38 -5.09 -24.60
C ASN A 788 -41.26 -4.33 -23.26
N ASN A 789 -40.57 -4.87 -22.25
CA ASN A 789 -40.33 -4.29 -20.91
C ASN A 789 -41.60 -3.83 -20.15
N ASN A 790 -42.78 -4.23 -20.64
CA ASN A 790 -44.10 -3.79 -20.19
C ASN A 790 -44.65 -4.70 -19.06
N SER A 791 -45.84 -4.36 -18.56
CA SER A 791 -46.53 -5.04 -17.46
C SER A 791 -47.14 -6.41 -17.82
N GLY A 792 -46.45 -7.20 -18.65
CA GLY A 792 -46.71 -8.64 -18.77
C GLY A 792 -46.37 -9.38 -17.47
N GLU A 793 -46.78 -10.64 -17.33
CA GLU A 793 -46.55 -11.40 -16.09
C GLU A 793 -45.05 -11.55 -15.81
N LYS A 794 -44.55 -10.80 -14.83
CA LYS A 794 -43.27 -11.10 -14.16
C LYS A 794 -43.34 -12.53 -13.63
N THR A 795 -42.23 -13.25 -13.68
CA THR A 795 -42.16 -14.65 -13.22
C THR A 795 -42.70 -14.76 -11.78
N LYS A 796 -43.86 -15.39 -11.63
CA LYS A 796 -44.44 -15.76 -10.32
C LYS A 796 -43.55 -16.80 -9.64
N ASN A 797 -43.54 -16.83 -8.32
CA ASN A 797 -42.77 -17.80 -7.53
C ASN A 797 -43.19 -19.23 -7.89
N LYS A 798 -42.33 -19.95 -8.64
CA LYS A 798 -42.56 -21.32 -9.09
C LYS A 798 -41.62 -22.27 -8.35
N VAL A 799 -42.19 -23.32 -7.75
CA VAL A 799 -41.44 -24.42 -7.16
C VAL A 799 -41.17 -25.46 -8.26
N PHE A 800 -39.90 -25.86 -8.41
CA PHE A 800 -39.48 -26.86 -9.39
C PHE A 800 -39.51 -28.27 -8.82
N LYS A 801 -39.93 -29.24 -9.64
CA LYS A 801 -39.75 -30.67 -9.36
C LYS A 801 -38.38 -31.15 -9.84
N SER A 802 -37.88 -32.25 -9.26
CA SER A 802 -36.63 -32.85 -9.73
C SER A 802 -36.72 -33.23 -11.22
N GLY A 803 -35.70 -32.86 -12.00
CA GLY A 803 -35.66 -33.04 -13.46
C GLY A 803 -36.42 -31.99 -14.28
N GLU A 804 -37.18 -31.08 -13.66
CA GLU A 804 -37.93 -30.04 -14.38
C GLU A 804 -36.99 -28.94 -14.92
N LYS A 805 -37.08 -28.65 -16.23
CA LYS A 805 -36.35 -27.56 -16.89
C LYS A 805 -37.26 -26.37 -17.15
N CYS A 806 -36.73 -25.16 -17.05
CA CYS A 806 -37.45 -23.92 -17.31
C CYS A 806 -36.46 -22.83 -17.75
N GLU A 807 -36.88 -22.03 -18.73
CA GLU A 807 -36.10 -20.93 -19.28
C GLU A 807 -36.54 -19.60 -18.68
N PHE A 808 -35.59 -18.66 -18.57
CA PHE A 808 -35.84 -17.31 -18.07
C PHE A 808 -35.13 -16.28 -18.93
N TYR A 809 -35.80 -15.16 -19.14
CA TYR A 809 -35.37 -14.08 -20.03
C TYR A 809 -35.06 -12.82 -19.23
N PHE A 810 -33.87 -12.26 -19.46
CA PHE A 810 -33.41 -11.00 -18.86
C PHE A 810 -33.46 -9.89 -19.91
N PRO A 811 -34.16 -8.76 -19.67
CA PRO A 811 -34.07 -7.60 -20.54
C PRO A 811 -32.69 -6.94 -20.42
N ALA A 812 -32.21 -6.35 -21.52
CA ALA A 812 -31.00 -5.53 -21.49
C ALA A 812 -31.18 -4.33 -20.53
N VAL A 813 -30.13 -3.99 -19.78
CA VAL A 813 -30.15 -2.85 -18.85
C VAL A 813 -30.11 -1.56 -19.68
N PRO A 814 -31.08 -0.63 -19.54
CA PRO A 814 -31.04 0.63 -20.29
C PRO A 814 -29.81 1.47 -19.94
N TRP A 815 -29.13 2.01 -20.95
CA TRP A 815 -27.89 2.77 -20.83
C TRP A 815 -27.94 3.94 -19.82
N PHE A 816 -29.10 4.59 -19.65
CA PHE A 816 -29.30 5.66 -18.67
C PHE A 816 -29.32 5.19 -17.21
N LYS A 817 -29.22 3.88 -16.95
CA LYS A 817 -29.02 3.28 -15.62
C LYS A 817 -27.57 2.87 -15.36
N TYR A 818 -26.67 3.04 -16.32
CA TYR A 818 -25.25 2.74 -16.12
C TYR A 818 -24.62 3.80 -15.20
N PRO A 819 -23.59 3.45 -14.39
CA PRO A 819 -22.81 4.44 -13.64
C PRO A 819 -22.21 5.51 -14.56
N ASN A 820 -22.21 6.78 -14.14
CA ASN A 820 -21.61 7.90 -14.89
C ASN A 820 -20.09 7.73 -15.14
N SER A 821 -19.44 6.85 -14.38
CA SER A 821 -18.01 6.48 -14.49
C SER A 821 -17.73 5.32 -15.46
N SER A 822 -18.74 4.80 -16.17
CA SER A 822 -18.59 3.62 -17.03
C SER A 822 -17.87 3.94 -18.35
N SER A 823 -16.76 3.25 -18.61
CA SER A 823 -16.00 3.32 -19.86
C SER A 823 -16.30 2.16 -20.81
N VAL A 824 -15.83 2.24 -22.06
CA VAL A 824 -15.86 1.10 -22.99
C VAL A 824 -15.01 -0.04 -22.42
N GLY A 825 -15.61 -1.23 -22.24
CA GLY A 825 -14.98 -2.38 -21.59
C GLY A 825 -15.27 -2.53 -20.09
N SER A 826 -15.98 -1.58 -19.47
CA SER A 826 -16.50 -1.73 -18.10
C SER A 826 -17.61 -2.78 -18.01
N TYR A 827 -17.75 -3.43 -16.84
CA TYR A 827 -18.78 -4.46 -16.64
C TYR A 827 -19.37 -4.42 -15.23
N LEU A 828 -20.66 -4.77 -15.12
CA LEU A 828 -21.34 -4.88 -13.84
C LEU A 828 -21.21 -6.32 -13.32
N LYS A 829 -20.47 -6.51 -12.24
CA LYS A 829 -20.52 -7.74 -11.45
C LYS A 829 -21.71 -7.68 -10.49
N GLY A 830 -22.44 -8.79 -10.36
CA GLY A 830 -23.61 -8.91 -9.49
C GLY A 830 -23.95 -10.37 -9.18
N THR A 831 -25.03 -10.64 -8.44
CA THR A 831 -25.39 -12.00 -8.04
C THR A 831 -26.87 -12.35 -8.23
N LEU A 832 -27.16 -13.40 -9.00
CA LEU A 832 -28.51 -13.96 -9.20
C LEU A 832 -28.84 -14.96 -8.09
N ALA A 833 -29.74 -14.61 -7.18
CA ALA A 833 -30.18 -15.49 -6.10
C ALA A 833 -31.42 -16.33 -6.47
N LEU A 834 -31.38 -17.64 -6.19
CA LEU A 834 -32.54 -18.53 -6.24
C LEU A 834 -33.04 -18.84 -4.81
N HIS A 835 -34.35 -19.05 -4.64
CA HIS A 835 -35.00 -19.21 -3.33
C HIS A 835 -35.98 -20.39 -3.33
N SER A 836 -36.04 -21.16 -2.24
CA SER A 836 -36.81 -22.41 -2.15
C SER A 836 -38.19 -22.29 -1.51
N LYS A 837 -38.47 -21.22 -0.74
CA LYS A 837 -39.77 -20.94 -0.09
C LYS A 837 -39.90 -19.45 0.28
N GLU A 838 -41.12 -18.95 0.33
CA GLU A 838 -41.43 -17.61 0.83
C GLU A 838 -41.14 -17.48 2.35
N GLY A 839 -40.89 -16.25 2.82
CA GLY A 839 -40.61 -15.94 4.23
C GLY A 839 -39.12 -15.93 4.61
N TYR A 840 -38.26 -16.72 3.97
CA TYR A 840 -36.82 -16.73 4.29
C TYR A 840 -36.09 -15.49 3.74
N LYS A 841 -35.61 -14.64 4.64
CA LYS A 841 -34.71 -13.50 4.31
C LYS A 841 -33.30 -14.03 3.96
N SER A 842 -33.12 -14.51 2.72
CA SER A 842 -31.93 -15.23 2.23
C SER A 842 -31.26 -14.64 0.98
N LYS A 843 -31.45 -13.33 0.69
CA LYS A 843 -30.84 -12.53 -0.43
C LYS A 843 -29.28 -12.49 -0.48
N LYS A 844 -28.58 -13.43 0.13
CA LYS A 844 -27.14 -13.36 0.39
C LYS A 844 -26.34 -14.66 0.13
N HIS A 845 -26.95 -15.85 0.00
CA HIS A 845 -26.22 -17.15 0.06
C HIS A 845 -26.55 -18.21 -0.99
N SER A 846 -27.54 -17.97 -1.85
CA SER A 846 -28.05 -18.95 -2.81
C SER A 846 -27.87 -18.44 -4.24
N SER A 847 -26.70 -17.85 -4.51
CA SER A 847 -26.56 -16.87 -5.60
C SER A 847 -25.32 -17.03 -6.47
N PHE A 848 -25.54 -17.05 -7.78
CA PHE A 848 -24.51 -17.16 -8.81
C PHE A 848 -23.94 -15.78 -9.15
N ASP A 849 -22.62 -15.68 -9.27
CA ASP A 849 -21.97 -14.51 -9.85
C ASP A 849 -22.39 -14.35 -11.32
N ILE A 850 -22.76 -13.13 -11.69
CA ILE A 850 -23.05 -12.72 -13.07
C ILE A 850 -22.19 -11.51 -13.41
N ILE A 851 -21.59 -11.56 -14.61
CA ILE A 851 -20.91 -10.44 -15.25
C ILE A 851 -21.81 -9.95 -16.38
N TYR A 852 -22.17 -8.66 -16.35
CA TYR A 852 -22.92 -7.99 -17.41
C TYR A 852 -22.03 -6.95 -18.09
N LEU A 853 -21.53 -7.29 -19.29
CA LEU A 853 -20.70 -6.41 -20.11
C LEU A 853 -21.50 -5.19 -20.56
N LEU A 854 -20.96 -3.98 -20.39
CA LEU A 854 -21.63 -2.76 -20.83
C LEU A 854 -21.41 -2.50 -22.32
N ALA A 855 -22.51 -2.33 -23.05
CA ALA A 855 -22.46 -1.85 -24.44
C ALA A 855 -21.93 -0.41 -24.47
N ALA A 856 -21.12 -0.09 -25.49
CA ALA A 856 -20.46 1.22 -25.62
C ALA A 856 -21.46 2.40 -25.55
N PRO A 857 -21.18 3.47 -24.78
CA PRO A 857 -22.06 4.63 -24.66
C PRO A 857 -22.40 5.29 -26.01
N LYS A 858 -23.61 5.85 -26.13
CA LYS A 858 -24.06 6.52 -27.36
C LYS A 858 -23.22 7.75 -27.74
N ASP A 859 -22.48 8.34 -26.82
CA ASP A 859 -21.58 9.44 -27.13
C ASP A 859 -20.36 9.01 -27.96
N PHE A 860 -19.96 7.73 -27.91
CA PHE A 860 -18.98 7.17 -28.86
C PHE A 860 -19.55 7.08 -30.30
N LEU A 861 -20.88 6.98 -30.43
CA LEU A 861 -21.58 7.16 -31.71
C LEU A 861 -21.77 8.64 -32.08
N LYS A 862 -21.73 9.59 -31.14
CA LYS A 862 -21.63 11.03 -31.48
C LYS A 862 -20.26 11.36 -32.04
N GLU A 863 -19.16 10.90 -31.44
CA GLU A 863 -17.83 11.10 -32.04
C GLU A 863 -17.69 10.49 -33.43
N ARG A 864 -18.41 9.39 -33.69
CA ARG A 864 -18.48 8.78 -35.03
C ARG A 864 -19.41 9.55 -35.96
N LYS A 865 -20.53 10.10 -35.46
CA LYS A 865 -21.41 11.01 -36.22
C LYS A 865 -20.73 12.31 -36.59
N ASN A 866 -20.04 12.97 -35.66
CA ASN A 866 -19.27 14.19 -35.93
C ASN A 866 -18.20 13.92 -37.01
N ARG A 867 -17.53 12.75 -36.98
CA ARG A 867 -16.62 12.34 -38.05
C ARG A 867 -17.32 12.14 -39.40
N PHE A 868 -18.50 11.53 -39.44
CA PHE A 868 -19.30 11.39 -40.67
C PHE A 868 -19.94 12.70 -41.15
N GLU A 869 -20.27 13.64 -40.26
CA GLU A 869 -20.79 14.97 -40.61
C GLU A 869 -19.66 15.86 -41.17
N ILE A 870 -18.43 15.75 -40.63
CA ILE A 870 -17.19 16.31 -41.20
C ILE A 870 -16.81 15.67 -42.56
N GLU A 871 -17.36 14.50 -42.90
CA GLU A 871 -17.23 13.89 -44.23
C GLU A 871 -18.41 14.22 -45.16
N ALA A 872 -19.58 14.61 -44.64
CA ALA A 872 -20.76 14.97 -45.41
C ALA A 872 -20.74 16.43 -45.91
N ASP A 873 -20.17 17.37 -45.14
CA ASP A 873 -20.07 18.79 -45.53
C ASP A 873 -18.98 19.06 -46.62
N LYS A 874 -18.39 18.02 -47.22
CA LYS A 874 -17.32 18.14 -48.23
C LYS A 874 -17.80 18.43 -49.66
N GLU A 875 -19.10 18.54 -49.91
CA GLU A 875 -19.65 18.92 -51.22
C GLU A 875 -20.01 20.42 -51.30
N THR A 876 -19.03 21.32 -51.11
CA THR A 876 -19.18 22.75 -51.50
C THR A 876 -17.84 23.47 -51.79
N GLU A 877 -16.97 22.84 -52.60
CA GLU A 877 -15.65 23.38 -52.97
C GLU A 877 -15.71 24.72 -53.76
N LYS A 878 -15.74 25.84 -53.02
CA LYS A 878 -15.15 27.15 -53.40
C LYS A 878 -15.21 28.22 -52.31
N GLY A 879 -16.06 28.05 -51.28
CA GLY A 879 -16.12 29.00 -50.16
C GLY A 879 -14.93 28.90 -49.20
N ASP A 880 -14.39 27.70 -49.00
CA ASP A 880 -13.80 27.36 -47.70
C ASP A 880 -12.33 27.77 -47.49
N GLN A 881 -11.57 28.03 -48.56
CA GLN A 881 -10.20 28.53 -48.41
C GLN A 881 -10.15 29.88 -47.66
N LYS A 882 -11.16 30.75 -47.83
CA LYS A 882 -11.18 32.04 -47.12
C LYS A 882 -11.54 31.89 -45.64
N SER A 883 -12.41 30.94 -45.26
CA SER A 883 -12.68 30.60 -43.86
C SER A 883 -11.41 30.05 -43.20
N ALA A 884 -10.78 29.06 -43.83
CA ALA A 884 -9.56 28.43 -43.31
C ALA A 884 -8.42 29.43 -43.14
N ILE A 885 -8.15 30.29 -44.13
CA ILE A 885 -7.12 31.33 -44.03
C ILE A 885 -7.44 32.33 -42.91
N ARG A 886 -8.68 32.83 -42.83
CA ARG A 886 -9.11 33.74 -41.76
C ARG A 886 -8.89 33.13 -40.38
N ASP A 887 -9.31 31.89 -40.17
CA ASP A 887 -9.23 31.24 -38.85
C ASP A 887 -7.79 30.86 -38.47
N ILE A 888 -6.92 30.63 -39.47
CA ILE A 888 -5.47 30.51 -39.29
C ILE A 888 -4.85 31.87 -38.91
N GLU A 889 -5.15 32.95 -39.64
CA GLU A 889 -4.63 34.31 -39.37
C GLU A 889 -5.07 34.82 -37.98
N ILE A 890 -6.31 34.54 -37.55
CA ILE A 890 -6.77 34.80 -36.17
C ILE A 890 -5.88 34.07 -35.15
N SER A 891 -5.49 32.84 -35.43
CA SER A 891 -4.61 32.05 -34.55
C SER A 891 -3.14 32.52 -34.55
N TYR A 892 -2.76 33.46 -35.42
CA TYR A 892 -1.47 34.15 -35.39
C TYR A 892 -1.51 35.43 -34.53
N ILE A 893 -2.65 36.12 -34.41
CA ILE A 893 -2.79 37.34 -33.56
C ILE A 893 -2.32 37.07 -32.12
N THR A 894 -2.63 35.91 -31.56
CA THR A 894 -2.25 35.52 -30.18
C THR A 894 -0.93 34.78 -30.06
N LYS A 895 -0.18 34.59 -31.16
CA LYS A 895 1.12 33.89 -31.17
C LYS A 895 2.28 34.73 -31.69
N GLU A 896 1.99 35.79 -32.43
CA GLU A 896 3.01 36.68 -32.97
C GLU A 896 3.62 37.54 -31.86
N THR A 897 4.95 37.52 -31.79
CA THR A 897 5.76 38.26 -30.81
C THR A 897 5.93 39.72 -31.18
N ASP A 898 5.83 40.07 -32.48
CA ASP A 898 5.87 41.44 -32.95
C ASP A 898 4.49 42.11 -32.87
N SER A 899 4.34 42.99 -31.89
CA SER A 899 3.10 43.74 -31.63
C SER A 899 2.64 44.59 -32.83
N THR A 900 3.55 45.00 -33.73
CA THR A 900 3.20 45.78 -34.91
C THR A 900 2.65 44.91 -36.03
N LYS A 901 3.22 43.71 -36.25
CA LYS A 901 2.67 42.71 -37.19
C LYS A 901 1.31 42.18 -36.74
N ALA A 902 1.17 41.84 -35.46
CA ALA A 902 -0.11 41.36 -34.92
C ALA A 902 -1.23 42.41 -35.07
N ALA A 903 -0.93 43.68 -34.81
CA ALA A 903 -1.87 44.78 -35.03
C ALA A 903 -2.24 44.95 -36.50
N ALA A 904 -1.28 44.85 -37.44
CA ALA A 904 -1.57 44.92 -38.87
C ALA A 904 -2.44 43.75 -39.38
N ILE A 905 -2.24 42.55 -38.85
CA ILE A 905 -3.11 41.38 -39.12
C ILE A 905 -4.53 41.62 -38.58
N PHE A 906 -4.65 42.19 -37.37
CA PHE A 906 -5.94 42.57 -36.80
C PHE A 906 -6.66 43.67 -37.61
N GLU A 907 -5.98 44.73 -38.05
CA GLU A 907 -6.59 45.79 -38.87
C GLU A 907 -7.06 45.24 -40.22
N LYS A 908 -6.24 44.42 -40.89
CA LYS A 908 -6.64 43.69 -42.11
C LYS A 908 -7.93 42.88 -41.85
N LEU A 909 -7.90 41.96 -40.89
CA LEU A 909 -9.02 41.06 -40.61
C LEU A 909 -10.29 41.77 -40.13
N SER A 910 -10.16 42.82 -39.31
CA SER A 910 -11.32 43.61 -38.86
C SER A 910 -11.92 44.48 -39.95
N SER A 911 -11.15 44.85 -40.99
CA SER A 911 -11.70 45.49 -42.20
C SER A 911 -12.43 44.50 -43.11
N GLU A 912 -11.93 43.27 -43.26
CA GLU A 912 -12.55 42.23 -44.09
C GLU A 912 -13.78 41.56 -43.41
N PHE A 913 -13.78 41.43 -42.09
CA PHE A 913 -14.83 40.73 -41.32
C PHE A 913 -15.31 41.51 -40.08
N PRO A 914 -15.94 42.71 -40.22
CA PRO A 914 -16.20 43.63 -39.10
C PRO A 914 -17.10 43.10 -37.96
N THR A 915 -17.88 42.04 -38.20
CA THR A 915 -18.82 41.45 -37.24
C THR A 915 -18.36 40.12 -36.65
N PHE A 916 -17.18 39.62 -37.03
CA PHE A 916 -16.73 38.27 -36.66
C PHE A 916 -16.02 38.26 -35.30
N LEU A 917 -16.79 38.00 -34.25
CA LEU A 917 -16.39 38.04 -32.82
C LEU A 917 -15.03 37.39 -32.49
N PRO A 918 -14.59 36.25 -33.08
CA PRO A 918 -13.29 35.66 -32.77
C PRO A 918 -12.08 36.58 -33.02
N ILE A 919 -12.12 37.48 -34.00
CA ILE A 919 -11.03 38.43 -34.28
C ILE A 919 -10.84 39.38 -33.09
N PHE A 920 -11.95 39.94 -32.59
CA PHE A 920 -11.93 40.84 -31.43
C PHE A 920 -11.54 40.09 -30.15
N SER A 921 -12.00 38.85 -29.97
CA SER A 921 -11.59 38.01 -28.84
C SER A 921 -10.07 37.78 -28.82
N ALA A 922 -9.46 37.47 -29.97
CA ALA A 922 -8.01 37.25 -30.09
C ALA A 922 -7.20 38.53 -29.82
N GLU A 923 -7.65 39.69 -30.30
CA GLU A 923 -6.99 40.98 -30.02
C GLU A 923 -7.13 41.39 -28.54
N ILE A 924 -8.26 41.09 -27.90
CA ILE A 924 -8.47 41.32 -26.46
C ILE A 924 -7.55 40.41 -25.62
N GLU A 925 -7.34 39.16 -26.03
CA GLU A 925 -6.38 38.25 -25.41
C GLU A 925 -4.95 38.80 -25.53
N ARG A 926 -4.52 39.17 -26.74
CA ARG A 926 -3.20 39.78 -27.02
C ARG A 926 -2.96 41.08 -26.23
N LEU A 927 -3.93 42.00 -26.21
CA LEU A 927 -3.83 43.28 -25.49
C LEU A 927 -3.79 43.11 -23.96
N SER A 928 -4.37 42.01 -23.44
CA SER A 928 -4.28 41.64 -22.02
C SER A 928 -2.87 41.19 -21.66
N GLU A 929 -2.22 40.36 -22.49
CA GLU A 929 -0.83 39.94 -22.29
C GLU A 929 0.16 41.11 -22.41
N ALA A 930 -0.08 42.03 -23.35
CA ALA A 930 0.65 43.30 -23.49
C ALA A 930 0.38 44.32 -22.37
N LYS A 931 -0.48 44.00 -21.38
CA LYS A 931 -0.84 44.83 -20.21
C LYS A 931 -1.42 46.22 -20.54
N GLY A 932 -1.87 46.44 -21.78
CA GLY A 932 -2.23 47.76 -22.30
C GLY A 932 -3.67 48.19 -22.00
N PHE A 933 -3.99 48.50 -20.74
CA PHE A 933 -5.38 48.73 -20.27
C PHE A 933 -6.20 49.74 -21.11
N SER A 934 -5.61 50.88 -21.48
CA SER A 934 -6.25 51.92 -22.32
C SER A 934 -6.69 51.41 -23.71
N LYS A 935 -5.90 50.51 -24.30
CA LYS A 935 -6.21 49.85 -25.59
C LYS A 935 -7.21 48.70 -25.40
N LEU A 936 -7.01 47.88 -24.36
CA LEU A 936 -7.89 46.77 -24.01
C LEU A 936 -9.34 47.21 -23.75
N LYS A 937 -9.54 48.28 -22.96
CA LYS A 937 -10.86 48.84 -22.63
C LYS A 937 -11.66 49.17 -23.90
N LYS A 938 -11.04 49.86 -24.86
CA LYS A 938 -11.63 50.22 -26.17
C LYS A 938 -11.94 49.00 -27.05
N ALA A 939 -11.15 47.93 -26.95
CA ALA A 939 -11.40 46.68 -27.68
C ALA A 939 -12.61 45.93 -27.11
N VAL A 940 -12.76 45.88 -25.77
CA VAL A 940 -13.93 45.26 -25.11
C VAL A 940 -15.20 46.09 -25.32
N GLU A 941 -15.13 47.42 -25.28
CA GLU A 941 -16.25 48.31 -25.62
C GLU A 941 -16.80 48.00 -27.03
N LYS A 942 -15.93 47.84 -28.05
CA LYS A 942 -16.33 47.40 -29.40
C LYS A 942 -16.94 45.99 -29.41
N LEU A 943 -16.40 45.03 -28.65
CA LEU A 943 -16.97 43.68 -28.56
C LEU A 943 -18.38 43.69 -27.94
N LEU A 944 -18.63 44.53 -26.92
CA LEU A 944 -19.94 44.68 -26.28
C LEU A 944 -21.00 45.30 -27.20
N GLU A 945 -20.57 46.17 -28.13
CA GLU A 945 -21.39 46.73 -29.20
C GLU A 945 -21.74 45.66 -30.26
N ILE A 946 -20.72 45.04 -30.88
CA ILE A 946 -20.89 44.02 -31.94
C ILE A 946 -21.69 42.80 -31.46
N SER A 947 -21.52 42.40 -30.19
CA SER A 947 -22.26 41.29 -29.59
C SER A 947 -23.72 41.62 -29.25
N GLU A 948 -24.14 42.89 -29.28
CA GLU A 948 -25.45 43.36 -28.81
C GLU A 948 -25.76 42.96 -27.35
N SER A 949 -24.78 43.16 -26.46
CA SER A 949 -24.76 42.72 -25.05
C SER A 949 -26.11 42.80 -24.30
N LYS A 950 -26.87 43.89 -24.45
CA LYS A 950 -28.21 44.06 -23.83
C LYS A 950 -29.22 42.99 -24.27
N LYS A 951 -29.33 42.69 -25.57
CA LYS A 951 -30.25 41.65 -26.08
C LYS A 951 -29.83 40.25 -25.62
N VAL A 952 -28.53 40.02 -25.43
CA VAL A 952 -28.02 38.75 -24.87
C VAL A 952 -28.45 38.62 -23.41
N ALA A 953 -28.31 39.67 -22.60
CA ALA A 953 -28.77 39.69 -21.21
C ALA A 953 -30.30 39.47 -21.10
N GLU A 954 -31.09 40.18 -21.91
CA GLU A 954 -32.55 40.02 -21.98
C GLU A 954 -32.97 38.59 -22.36
N PHE A 955 -32.32 37.99 -23.36
CA PHE A 955 -32.62 36.63 -23.82
C PHE A 955 -32.37 35.57 -22.73
N PHE A 956 -31.28 35.67 -21.97
CA PHE A 956 -31.01 34.75 -20.86
C PHE A 956 -31.79 35.08 -19.56
N GLY A 957 -32.41 36.26 -19.47
CA GLY A 957 -33.29 36.64 -18.37
C GLY A 957 -34.70 36.05 -18.44
N VAL A 958 -35.14 35.57 -19.63
CA VAL A 958 -36.50 35.04 -19.86
C VAL A 958 -36.48 33.53 -20.03
N LYS A 959 -37.42 32.84 -19.39
CA LYS A 959 -37.52 31.38 -19.38
C LYS A 959 -38.24 30.85 -20.65
N SER A 960 -37.49 30.69 -21.73
CA SER A 960 -37.97 30.29 -23.06
C SER A 960 -38.52 28.85 -23.16
N GLU A 961 -39.55 28.65 -23.98
CA GLU A 961 -40.09 27.32 -24.32
C GLU A 961 -39.28 26.58 -25.41
N PHE A 962 -39.44 25.25 -25.47
CA PHE A 962 -38.67 24.37 -26.36
C PHE A 962 -39.26 24.31 -27.78
N SER A 963 -38.48 24.75 -28.77
CA SER A 963 -38.68 24.47 -30.20
C SER A 963 -37.32 24.33 -30.89
N GLU A 964 -37.27 23.68 -32.07
CA GLU A 964 -36.02 23.52 -32.84
C GLU A 964 -35.44 24.86 -33.31
N GLU A 965 -36.29 25.84 -33.62
CA GLU A 965 -35.86 27.17 -34.01
C GLU A 965 -35.24 27.96 -32.83
N ASN A 966 -35.76 27.73 -31.61
CA ASN A 966 -35.19 28.30 -30.39
C ASN A 966 -33.83 27.68 -30.03
N LEU A 967 -33.57 26.43 -30.39
CA LEU A 967 -32.27 25.76 -30.19
C LEU A 967 -31.15 26.48 -30.96
N ARG A 968 -31.31 26.70 -32.28
CA ARG A 968 -30.31 27.42 -33.10
C ARG A 968 -30.10 28.86 -32.62
N LYS A 969 -31.17 29.56 -32.23
CA LYS A 969 -31.07 30.92 -31.64
C LYS A 969 -30.30 30.91 -30.31
N LYS A 970 -30.54 29.91 -29.45
CA LYS A 970 -29.81 29.74 -28.19
C LYS A 970 -28.32 29.49 -28.42
N GLU A 971 -27.93 28.65 -29.36
CA GLU A 971 -26.50 28.38 -29.67
C GLU A 971 -25.74 29.64 -30.10
N ILE A 972 -26.38 30.50 -30.90
CA ILE A 972 -25.80 31.79 -31.31
C ILE A 972 -25.67 32.75 -30.12
N MET A 973 -26.69 32.80 -29.25
CA MET A 973 -26.65 33.65 -28.04
C MET A 973 -25.66 33.14 -26.98
N GLU A 974 -25.47 31.82 -26.83
CA GLU A 974 -24.40 31.24 -25.99
C GLU A 974 -23.02 31.64 -26.52
N LYS A 975 -22.77 31.52 -27.83
CA LYS A 975 -21.49 31.95 -28.43
C LYS A 975 -21.21 33.44 -28.21
N LYS A 976 -22.23 34.30 -28.34
CA LYS A 976 -22.14 35.73 -27.99
C LYS A 976 -21.82 35.93 -26.50
N LYS A 977 -22.54 35.25 -25.60
CA LYS A 977 -22.35 35.33 -24.14
C LYS A 977 -20.95 34.91 -23.70
N VAL A 978 -20.40 33.82 -24.24
CA VAL A 978 -19.04 33.36 -23.91
C VAL A 978 -17.98 34.39 -24.33
N ALA A 979 -18.12 35.00 -25.51
CA ALA A 979 -17.21 36.08 -25.94
C ALA A 979 -17.27 37.31 -25.02
N ILE A 980 -18.48 37.74 -24.62
CA ILE A 980 -18.69 38.83 -23.65
C ILE A 980 -18.02 38.53 -22.32
N ILE A 981 -18.25 37.33 -21.75
CA ILE A 981 -17.69 36.92 -20.45
C ILE A 981 -16.17 36.87 -20.49
N ASN A 982 -15.57 36.34 -21.56
CA ASN A 982 -14.11 36.28 -21.70
C ASN A 982 -13.48 37.67 -21.84
N GLY A 983 -14.07 38.56 -22.64
CA GLY A 983 -13.57 39.93 -22.80
C GLY A 983 -13.63 40.75 -21.51
N LEU A 984 -14.79 40.73 -20.83
CA LEU A 984 -14.96 41.38 -19.53
C LEU A 984 -14.06 40.75 -18.44
N PHE A 985 -13.85 39.44 -18.46
CA PHE A 985 -12.92 38.77 -17.54
C PHE A 985 -11.48 39.28 -17.71
N LEU A 986 -10.98 39.38 -18.94
CA LEU A 986 -9.62 39.86 -19.20
C LEU A 986 -9.44 41.33 -18.79
N GLN A 987 -10.44 42.17 -19.08
CA GLN A 987 -10.47 43.58 -18.64
C GLN A 987 -10.48 43.69 -17.10
N ALA A 988 -11.36 42.95 -16.41
CA ALA A 988 -11.45 42.94 -14.96
C ALA A 988 -10.16 42.43 -14.31
N ASN A 989 -9.58 41.36 -14.85
CA ASN A 989 -8.36 40.77 -14.33
C ASN A 989 -7.17 41.74 -14.42
N LEU A 990 -6.97 42.39 -15.58
CA LEU A 990 -5.90 43.36 -15.77
C LEU A 990 -6.12 44.62 -14.92
N ALA A 991 -7.36 45.12 -14.80
CA ALA A 991 -7.67 46.28 -13.96
C ALA A 991 -7.30 46.02 -12.48
N LEU A 992 -7.71 44.87 -11.94
CA LEU A 992 -7.42 44.46 -10.58
C LEU A 992 -5.91 44.24 -10.36
N ASP A 993 -5.20 43.62 -11.30
CA ASP A 993 -3.74 43.41 -11.18
C ASP A 993 -2.93 44.71 -11.24
N LEU A 994 -3.35 45.69 -12.04
CA LEU A 994 -2.69 47.02 -12.09
C LEU A 994 -2.97 47.85 -10.83
N PHE A 995 -4.18 47.76 -10.26
CA PHE A 995 -4.49 48.42 -8.98
C PHE A 995 -3.78 47.76 -7.79
N LEU A 996 -3.78 46.43 -7.70
CA LEU A 996 -3.06 45.70 -6.64
C LEU A 996 -1.54 45.94 -6.68
N ARG A 997 -0.95 46.21 -7.85
CA ARG A 997 0.44 46.66 -7.99
C ARG A 997 0.67 48.09 -7.50
N SER A 998 -0.26 49.01 -7.76
CA SER A 998 -0.09 50.44 -7.50
C SER A 998 -0.63 50.93 -6.16
N THR A 999 -1.43 50.12 -5.45
CA THR A 999 -2.02 50.49 -4.16
C THR A 999 -1.01 50.49 -3.02
N THR A 1000 -1.13 51.48 -2.13
CA THR A 1000 -0.37 51.62 -0.88
C THR A 1000 -0.96 50.82 0.28
N LYS A 1001 -2.14 50.20 0.11
CA LYS A 1001 -2.76 49.33 1.13
C LYS A 1001 -1.85 48.14 1.46
N GLU A 1002 -1.94 47.63 2.69
CA GLU A 1002 -1.04 46.58 3.21
C GLU A 1002 -1.53 45.16 2.83
N ILE A 1003 -1.65 44.93 1.52
CA ILE A 1003 -2.16 43.68 0.91
C ILE A 1003 -1.14 42.53 0.89
N PRO A 1004 -1.57 41.27 0.69
CA PRO A 1004 -0.67 40.13 0.53
C PRO A 1004 0.18 40.15 -0.77
N ASP A 1005 1.45 39.77 -0.68
CA ASP A 1005 2.41 39.81 -1.80
C ASP A 1005 1.97 38.98 -3.01
N SER A 1006 1.33 37.83 -2.79
CA SER A 1006 0.82 36.97 -3.88
C SER A 1006 -0.18 37.71 -4.78
N PHE A 1007 -0.94 38.65 -4.23
CA PHE A 1007 -1.87 39.49 -5.00
C PHE A 1007 -1.15 40.69 -5.65
N ARG A 1008 -0.23 41.35 -4.94
CA ARG A 1008 0.57 42.48 -5.48
C ARG A 1008 1.36 42.09 -6.72
N ASN A 1009 1.84 40.85 -6.83
CA ASN A 1009 2.59 40.39 -8.01
C ASN A 1009 1.70 40.06 -9.23
N GLY A 1010 0.37 40.08 -9.09
CA GLY A 1010 -0.60 39.76 -10.15
C GLY A 1010 -0.98 38.28 -10.16
N PHE A 1011 -1.78 37.89 -9.16
CA PHE A 1011 -2.19 36.51 -8.90
C PHE A 1011 -2.94 35.86 -10.08
N ASP A 1012 -2.42 34.78 -10.65
CA ASP A 1012 -3.17 33.93 -11.59
C ASP A 1012 -2.89 32.44 -11.30
N PRO A 1013 -3.88 31.67 -10.81
CA PRO A 1013 -3.69 30.28 -10.41
C PRO A 1013 -3.52 29.32 -11.59
N ARG A 1014 -3.41 29.81 -12.83
CA ARG A 1014 -3.23 28.99 -14.04
C ARG A 1014 -1.81 29.06 -14.60
N LYS A 1015 -1.00 30.05 -14.22
CA LYS A 1015 0.28 30.35 -14.92
C LYS A 1015 1.41 29.37 -14.63
N GLU A 1016 1.37 28.63 -13.51
CA GLU A 1016 2.36 27.57 -13.21
C GLU A 1016 2.21 26.35 -14.17
N SER A 1017 1.02 26.11 -14.73
CA SER A 1017 0.71 24.93 -15.58
C SER A 1017 1.51 24.85 -16.90
N ASN A 1018 1.97 25.98 -17.44
CA ASN A 1018 2.77 26.00 -18.68
C ASN A 1018 4.26 25.68 -18.44
N VAL A 1019 4.78 25.88 -17.23
CA VAL A 1019 6.21 25.66 -16.91
C VAL A 1019 6.58 24.18 -17.06
N VAL A 1020 5.67 23.27 -16.67
CA VAL A 1020 5.88 21.82 -16.77
C VAL A 1020 6.06 21.35 -18.22
N LYS A 1021 5.31 21.94 -19.17
CA LYS A 1021 5.39 21.59 -20.60
C LYS A 1021 6.65 22.11 -21.29
N VAL A 1022 7.26 23.18 -20.79
CA VAL A 1022 8.55 23.67 -21.30
C VAL A 1022 9.70 22.73 -20.88
N GLY A 1023 9.60 22.11 -19.70
CA GLY A 1023 10.56 21.11 -19.23
C GLY A 1023 10.68 19.87 -20.13
N GLU A 1024 9.57 19.41 -20.72
CA GLU A 1024 9.57 18.23 -21.62
C GLU A 1024 10.32 18.48 -22.94
N ASN A 1025 10.37 19.73 -23.43
CA ASN A 1025 11.17 20.11 -24.60
C ASN A 1025 12.65 20.41 -24.24
N LEU A 1026 12.93 20.91 -23.04
CA LEU A 1026 14.30 21.16 -22.58
C LEU A 1026 15.12 19.86 -22.42
N ASN A 1027 14.50 18.74 -22.04
CA ASN A 1027 15.18 17.45 -21.97
C ASN A 1027 15.56 16.92 -23.36
N LYS A 1028 14.69 17.05 -24.38
CA LYS A 1028 15.00 16.62 -25.75
C LYS A 1028 16.18 17.37 -26.37
N ASN A 1029 16.32 18.66 -26.09
CA ASN A 1029 17.47 19.42 -26.60
C ASN A 1029 18.78 19.02 -25.91
N LYS A 1030 18.73 18.59 -24.64
CA LYS A 1030 19.93 18.08 -23.93
C LYS A 1030 20.38 16.69 -24.40
N GLU A 1031 19.46 15.83 -24.84
CA GLU A 1031 19.83 14.55 -25.48
C GLU A 1031 20.56 14.78 -26.82
N ILE A 1032 20.33 15.91 -27.49
CA ILE A 1032 21.05 16.30 -28.71
C ILE A 1032 22.42 16.91 -28.38
N GLU A 1033 22.51 17.84 -27.41
CA GLU A 1033 23.81 18.42 -26.98
C GLU A 1033 24.78 17.36 -26.43
N LEU A 1034 24.29 16.33 -25.72
CA LEU A 1034 25.14 15.26 -25.20
C LEU A 1034 25.72 14.37 -26.31
N ALA A 1035 25.00 14.17 -27.42
CA ALA A 1035 25.48 13.36 -28.54
C ALA A 1035 26.63 14.03 -29.32
N GLU A 1036 26.70 15.36 -29.36
CA GLU A 1036 27.78 16.09 -30.04
C GLU A 1036 29.07 16.22 -29.21
N ILE A 1037 29.01 15.95 -27.90
CA ILE A 1037 30.18 16.05 -27.00
C ILE A 1037 31.03 14.77 -27.01
N GLU A 1038 30.42 13.57 -27.16
CA GLU A 1038 31.17 12.31 -27.18
C GLU A 1038 32.03 12.08 -28.45
N THR A 1039 31.87 12.91 -29.49
CA THR A 1039 32.62 12.78 -30.76
C THR A 1039 33.89 13.64 -30.86
N LYS A 1040 34.25 14.42 -29.83
CA LYS A 1040 35.45 15.27 -29.81
C LYS A 1040 36.19 15.25 -28.46
N GLY A 1041 36.88 14.16 -28.15
CA GLY A 1041 37.53 14.04 -26.83
C GLY A 1041 38.74 13.11 -26.65
N ILE A 1042 39.23 12.37 -27.66
CA ILE A 1042 40.39 11.47 -27.49
C ILE A 1042 41.33 11.48 -28.70
N ILE A 1043 42.41 12.26 -28.61
CA ILE A 1043 43.70 12.05 -29.31
C ILE A 1043 44.81 12.44 -28.31
N GLU A 1044 45.97 11.78 -28.40
CA GLU A 1044 47.19 11.92 -27.60
C GLU A 1044 47.15 11.37 -26.16
N SER A 1045 48.13 10.59 -25.68
CA SER A 1045 49.07 9.64 -26.34
C SER A 1045 49.89 8.92 -25.26
N SER A 1046 50.10 7.59 -25.41
CA SER A 1046 51.21 6.76 -24.86
C SER A 1046 51.54 6.82 -23.34
N ASP A 1047 52.06 5.76 -22.70
CA ASP A 1047 52.62 4.51 -23.20
C ASP A 1047 52.52 3.35 -22.19
N SER A 1048 52.88 2.16 -22.67
CA SER A 1048 53.50 1.01 -21.96
C SER A 1048 52.70 -0.29 -21.74
N TYR A 1049 53.11 -1.32 -22.51
CA TYR A 1049 53.25 -2.77 -22.24
C TYR A 1049 52.17 -3.55 -21.43
N SER A 1050 51.86 -4.83 -21.70
CA SER A 1050 52.06 -5.76 -22.84
C SER A 1050 51.38 -7.11 -22.49
N SER A 1051 51.23 -8.03 -23.46
CA SER A 1051 50.86 -9.45 -23.30
C SER A 1051 49.41 -9.76 -22.81
N ASP A 1052 48.73 -10.83 -23.25
CA ASP A 1052 49.04 -11.73 -24.36
C ASP A 1052 47.84 -12.53 -24.96
N ILE A 1053 47.94 -12.79 -26.27
CA ILE A 1053 47.63 -14.06 -26.96
C ILE A 1053 46.24 -14.75 -26.82
N THR A 1054 45.40 -14.56 -27.85
CA THR A 1054 44.57 -15.60 -28.56
C THR A 1054 43.35 -16.26 -27.86
N SER A 1055 42.35 -16.86 -28.54
CA SER A 1055 41.81 -16.76 -29.92
C SER A 1055 40.54 -17.64 -30.06
N LYS A 1056 39.89 -17.63 -31.25
CA LYS A 1056 39.04 -18.72 -31.83
C LYS A 1056 37.66 -18.99 -31.18
N ASN A 1057 36.61 -19.42 -31.90
CA ASN A 1057 36.40 -19.42 -33.37
C ASN A 1057 34.90 -19.61 -33.75
N GLU A 1058 34.53 -19.03 -34.92
CA GLU A 1058 33.70 -19.63 -35.99
C GLU A 1058 32.17 -19.90 -35.92
N LYS A 1059 31.55 -19.63 -37.09
CA LYS A 1059 30.47 -20.38 -37.80
C LYS A 1059 29.02 -20.28 -37.27
N HIS A 1060 27.96 -20.18 -38.10
CA HIS A 1060 27.78 -19.97 -39.56
C HIS A 1060 26.71 -18.84 -39.75
N ASN A 1061 26.61 -18.03 -40.81
CA ASN A 1061 26.41 -18.27 -42.26
C ASN A 1061 25.09 -19.05 -42.57
N GLU A 1062 24.26 -18.76 -43.58
CA GLU A 1062 24.43 -17.89 -44.77
C GLU A 1062 23.08 -17.58 -45.51
N VAL A 1063 22.97 -16.41 -46.19
CA VAL A 1063 22.36 -16.18 -47.55
C VAL A 1063 20.81 -16.41 -47.78
N SER A 1064 20.05 -15.71 -48.65
CA SER A 1064 20.27 -14.72 -49.76
C SER A 1064 19.17 -13.61 -49.73
N LYS A 1065 19.41 -12.32 -50.03
CA LYS A 1065 19.65 -11.59 -51.33
C LYS A 1065 18.46 -11.43 -52.30
N MET A 1066 18.10 -10.16 -52.59
CA MET A 1066 17.74 -9.55 -53.91
C MET A 1066 17.24 -8.09 -53.64
N GLU A 1067 17.49 -7.04 -54.45
CA GLU A 1067 18.37 -6.88 -55.64
C GLU A 1067 18.86 -5.40 -55.81
N ASN A 1068 19.39 -5.00 -56.99
CA ASN A 1068 20.39 -3.92 -57.18
C ASN A 1068 19.89 -2.45 -57.31
N PRO A 1069 20.79 -1.45 -57.08
CA PRO A 1069 20.63 -0.04 -57.46
C PRO A 1069 21.26 0.34 -58.82
N LYS A 1070 20.90 1.53 -59.36
CA LYS A 1070 21.52 2.29 -60.51
C LYS A 1070 20.65 3.55 -60.83
N ASN A 1071 21.12 4.66 -61.40
CA ASN A 1071 22.50 5.16 -61.64
C ASN A 1071 22.54 6.70 -61.84
N ASP A 1072 23.73 7.25 -61.63
CA ASP A 1072 24.34 8.57 -61.95
C ASP A 1072 23.69 9.55 -62.96
N SER A 1073 23.94 10.84 -62.72
CA SER A 1073 24.31 11.84 -63.76
C SER A 1073 25.18 12.95 -63.15
N GLU A 1074 26.46 13.00 -63.52
CA GLU A 1074 27.33 14.19 -63.35
C GLU A 1074 27.00 15.24 -64.49
N GLU A 1075 27.58 16.44 -64.65
CA GLU A 1075 28.89 17.01 -64.32
C GLU A 1075 28.87 18.56 -64.10
N LYS A 1076 29.76 19.06 -63.22
CA LYS A 1076 30.88 20.05 -63.40
C LYS A 1076 30.69 21.30 -64.32
N ILE A 1077 31.38 22.45 -64.18
CA ILE A 1077 32.26 23.13 -63.18
C ILE A 1077 32.42 24.62 -63.64
N ASP A 1078 32.75 25.56 -62.74
CA ASP A 1078 33.29 26.95 -62.91
C ASP A 1078 32.88 27.83 -64.12
N SER A 1079 32.56 29.12 -63.94
CA SER A 1079 33.58 30.12 -63.57
C SER A 1079 33.04 31.55 -63.35
N ASP A 1080 33.74 32.29 -62.48
CA ASP A 1080 33.91 33.75 -62.32
C ASP A 1080 33.05 34.77 -63.10
N ASN A 1081 32.68 35.89 -62.43
CA ASN A 1081 33.45 37.15 -62.55
C ASN A 1081 32.89 38.32 -61.71
N ARG A 1082 33.80 38.99 -60.96
CA ARG A 1082 33.81 40.41 -60.51
C ARG A 1082 32.80 40.81 -59.41
N ASP A 1083 33.15 41.55 -58.36
CA ASP A 1083 33.98 42.77 -58.18
C ASP A 1083 33.40 44.03 -58.86
N GLU A 1084 33.51 45.24 -58.29
CA GLU A 1084 34.34 45.71 -57.17
C GLU A 1084 33.70 46.93 -56.45
N SER A 1085 34.19 47.27 -55.24
CA SER A 1085 34.25 48.66 -54.69
C SER A 1085 32.92 49.34 -54.23
N LEU A 1086 32.82 50.23 -53.22
CA LEU A 1086 33.72 50.86 -52.22
C LEU A 1086 32.96 50.95 -50.85
N VAL A 1087 33.50 50.67 -49.65
CA VAL A 1087 34.54 51.41 -48.85
C VAL A 1087 34.00 52.73 -48.27
N LYS A 1088 34.17 53.13 -46.99
CA LYS A 1088 34.76 52.55 -45.74
C LYS A 1088 33.96 53.12 -44.50
N ILE A 1089 34.37 53.32 -43.23
CA ILE A 1089 35.64 53.34 -42.45
C ILE A 1089 35.25 52.98 -40.97
N GLU A 1090 35.97 52.10 -40.23
CA GLU A 1090 36.99 52.37 -39.17
C GLU A 1090 36.55 53.23 -37.96
N SER A 1091 37.02 53.04 -36.71
CA SER A 1091 37.80 51.98 -35.99
C SER A 1091 37.78 52.32 -34.44
N ILE A 1092 38.53 51.78 -33.45
CA ILE A 1092 39.70 50.88 -33.34
C ILE A 1092 39.85 50.29 -31.90
N LYS A 1093 40.44 49.08 -31.72
CA LYS A 1093 41.07 48.49 -30.47
C LYS A 1093 40.18 48.25 -29.23
N SER A 1094 40.26 47.13 -28.48
CA SER A 1094 41.37 46.46 -27.74
C SER A 1094 41.76 47.18 -26.43
N GLU A 1095 42.12 46.52 -25.32
CA GLU A 1095 42.70 45.16 -25.14
C GLU A 1095 42.27 44.48 -23.81
N SER A 1096 42.92 43.36 -23.43
CA SER A 1096 42.49 42.42 -22.38
C SER A 1096 43.06 42.65 -20.97
N ASN A 1097 42.32 42.30 -19.89
CA ASN A 1097 42.71 41.19 -19.00
C ASN A 1097 41.73 40.81 -17.86
N ALA A 1098 41.89 39.55 -17.45
CA ALA A 1098 41.45 38.72 -16.33
C ALA A 1098 40.89 39.28 -14.99
N GLU A 1099 40.44 38.29 -14.19
CA GLU A 1099 40.15 38.23 -12.76
C GLU A 1099 38.74 38.57 -12.25
N SER A 1100 38.21 37.61 -11.49
CA SER A 1100 36.83 37.46 -11.07
C SER A 1100 36.52 38.14 -9.73
N LYS A 1101 35.26 38.60 -9.61
CA LYS A 1101 34.53 38.58 -8.33
C LYS A 1101 33.10 38.10 -8.57
N ASN A 1102 32.59 37.31 -7.62
CA ASN A 1102 31.18 36.95 -7.55
C ASN A 1102 30.42 38.08 -6.85
N ASP A 1103 29.23 38.41 -7.37
CA ASP A 1103 28.12 38.97 -6.58
C ASP A 1103 26.80 38.60 -7.28
N ASN A 1104 26.43 37.31 -7.24
CA ASN A 1104 25.18 36.80 -7.81
C ASN A 1104 23.97 37.07 -6.88
N SER A 1105 23.68 38.35 -6.68
CA SER A 1105 22.31 38.84 -6.48
C SER A 1105 21.77 39.37 -7.81
N GLU A 1106 20.45 39.45 -7.97
CA GLU A 1106 19.73 39.71 -9.23
C GLU A 1106 19.73 38.52 -10.22
N ILE A 1107 18.64 37.73 -10.19
CA ILE A 1107 18.23 36.90 -11.33
C ILE A 1107 17.11 37.67 -12.06
N ASP A 1108 17.46 38.18 -13.24
CA ASP A 1108 16.62 38.69 -14.33
C ASP A 1108 15.43 39.64 -14.01
N GLU A 1109 15.74 40.93 -13.91
CA GLU A 1109 14.82 42.00 -14.37
C GLU A 1109 15.00 42.36 -15.87
N ARG A 1110 15.86 41.66 -16.63
CA ARG A 1110 16.36 42.12 -17.95
C ARG A 1110 15.70 41.45 -19.16
N ALA A 1111 14.37 41.46 -19.22
CA ALA A 1111 13.62 41.01 -20.40
C ALA A 1111 12.51 41.96 -20.90
N PHE A 1112 12.32 43.15 -20.31
CA PHE A 1112 11.41 44.18 -20.86
C PHE A 1112 11.95 45.60 -20.65
N LYS A 1113 12.63 46.14 -21.66
CA LYS A 1113 12.80 47.58 -21.88
C LYS A 1113 12.42 47.90 -23.33
N ASN A 1114 11.87 49.10 -23.52
CA ASN A 1114 11.32 49.64 -24.77
C ASN A 1114 9.93 49.08 -25.14
N ASP A 1115 8.93 49.42 -24.32
CA ASP A 1115 7.70 50.00 -24.86
C ASP A 1115 7.18 51.06 -23.86
N GLU A 1116 6.57 52.14 -24.35
CA GLU A 1116 6.15 53.28 -23.51
C GLU A 1116 4.88 52.93 -22.71
N THR A 1117 5.04 52.44 -21.49
CA THR A 1117 3.92 52.12 -20.60
C THR A 1117 3.34 53.39 -19.96
N GLU A 1118 2.23 53.88 -20.51
CA GLU A 1118 1.38 54.89 -19.86
C GLU A 1118 1.10 54.48 -18.40
N SER A 1119 1.49 55.31 -17.43
CA SER A 1119 1.29 55.03 -16.00
C SER A 1119 -0.17 55.30 -15.58
N VAL A 1120 -1.11 54.55 -16.17
CA VAL A 1120 -2.55 54.69 -15.94
C VAL A 1120 -2.89 54.31 -14.50
N LYS A 1121 -3.15 55.32 -13.66
CA LYS A 1121 -3.70 55.14 -12.31
C LYS A 1121 -5.20 54.83 -12.42
N ILE A 1122 -5.53 53.54 -12.43
CA ILE A 1122 -6.91 53.04 -12.34
C ILE A 1122 -7.51 53.45 -10.98
N THR A 1123 -8.76 53.92 -10.98
CA THR A 1123 -9.47 54.33 -9.76
C THR A 1123 -10.32 53.20 -9.18
N GLU A 1124 -10.69 53.29 -7.89
CA GLU A 1124 -11.62 52.34 -7.28
C GLU A 1124 -13.01 52.37 -7.98
N GLU A 1125 -13.44 53.52 -8.49
CA GLU A 1125 -14.68 53.67 -9.28
C GLU A 1125 -14.66 52.87 -10.59
N GLU A 1126 -13.53 52.86 -11.32
CA GLU A 1126 -13.39 52.04 -12.52
C GLU A 1126 -13.43 50.54 -12.21
N ILE A 1127 -12.86 50.12 -11.07
CA ILE A 1127 -12.90 48.72 -10.62
C ILE A 1127 -14.32 48.31 -10.29
N GLU A 1128 -15.07 49.14 -9.55
CA GLU A 1128 -16.48 48.83 -9.26
C GLU A 1128 -17.32 48.75 -10.55
N SER A 1129 -17.07 49.58 -11.56
CA SER A 1129 -17.78 49.49 -12.85
C SER A 1129 -17.48 48.16 -13.53
N VAL A 1130 -16.20 47.87 -13.81
CA VAL A 1130 -15.79 46.68 -14.54
C VAL A 1130 -16.18 45.39 -13.80
N PHE A 1131 -16.16 45.39 -12.47
CA PHE A 1131 -16.67 44.27 -11.67
C PHE A 1131 -18.19 44.09 -11.82
N ARG A 1132 -18.98 45.19 -11.77
CA ARG A 1132 -20.44 45.14 -11.98
C ARG A 1132 -20.80 44.68 -13.40
N ASP A 1133 -20.11 45.18 -14.41
CA ASP A 1133 -20.33 44.81 -15.81
C ASP A 1133 -20.02 43.32 -16.07
N TYR A 1134 -18.92 42.80 -15.50
CA TYR A 1134 -18.59 41.38 -15.57
C TYR A 1134 -19.63 40.48 -14.86
N MET A 1135 -20.00 40.84 -13.62
CA MET A 1135 -20.96 40.07 -12.80
C MET A 1135 -22.41 40.13 -13.31
N LEU A 1136 -22.71 40.95 -14.33
CA LEU A 1136 -23.99 40.94 -15.03
C LEU A 1136 -24.15 39.71 -15.95
N PHE A 1137 -23.05 39.16 -16.47
CA PHE A 1137 -23.06 38.04 -17.42
C PHE A 1137 -22.46 36.74 -16.86
N ALA A 1138 -21.47 36.84 -15.99
CA ALA A 1138 -20.79 35.70 -15.39
C ALA A 1138 -21.58 35.11 -14.21
N ASP A 1139 -21.65 33.78 -14.13
CA ASP A 1139 -22.11 33.13 -12.91
C ASP A 1139 -20.98 33.09 -11.88
N SER A 1140 -21.28 33.59 -10.68
CA SER A 1140 -20.51 33.48 -9.44
C SER A 1140 -19.97 32.08 -9.10
N SER A 1141 -20.59 31.02 -9.64
CA SER A 1141 -20.13 29.63 -9.48
C SER A 1141 -18.90 29.28 -10.32
N THR A 1142 -18.54 30.10 -11.33
CA THR A 1142 -17.45 29.81 -12.27
C THR A 1142 -16.07 30.16 -11.71
N GLU A 1143 -15.05 29.37 -12.04
CA GLU A 1143 -13.65 29.55 -11.61
C GLU A 1143 -13.12 30.97 -11.91
N ASN A 1144 -13.33 31.48 -13.13
CA ASN A 1144 -12.97 32.84 -13.52
C ASN A 1144 -13.66 33.89 -12.62
N ALA A 1145 -14.94 33.71 -12.28
CA ALA A 1145 -15.62 34.60 -11.35
C ALA A 1145 -15.08 34.50 -9.93
N LYS A 1146 -14.74 33.30 -9.43
CA LYS A 1146 -14.12 33.13 -8.10
C LYS A 1146 -12.78 33.84 -8.00
N ILE A 1147 -11.96 33.84 -9.05
CA ILE A 1147 -10.69 34.58 -9.11
C ILE A 1147 -10.94 36.09 -9.04
N ILE A 1148 -11.86 36.62 -9.86
CA ILE A 1148 -12.21 38.05 -9.87
C ILE A 1148 -12.81 38.50 -8.54
N ILE A 1149 -13.74 37.73 -7.96
CA ILE A 1149 -14.33 37.99 -6.64
C ILE A 1149 -13.26 37.99 -5.55
N ALA A 1150 -12.30 37.04 -5.57
CA ALA A 1150 -11.21 37.02 -4.59
C ALA A 1150 -10.31 38.27 -4.69
N LYS A 1151 -9.90 38.67 -5.91
CA LYS A 1151 -9.12 39.89 -6.14
C LYS A 1151 -9.86 41.15 -5.70
N TYR A 1152 -11.13 41.30 -6.10
CA TYR A 1152 -12.00 42.40 -5.70
C TYR A 1152 -12.17 42.45 -4.16
N SER A 1153 -12.37 41.30 -3.53
CA SER A 1153 -12.48 41.23 -2.05
C SER A 1153 -11.20 41.69 -1.36
N VAL A 1154 -10.01 41.39 -1.89
CA VAL A 1154 -8.73 41.89 -1.37
C VAL A 1154 -8.56 43.41 -1.55
N VAL A 1155 -9.04 43.99 -2.67
CA VAL A 1155 -9.04 45.46 -2.89
C VAL A 1155 -9.87 46.22 -1.83
N HIS A 1156 -10.95 45.59 -1.36
CA HIS A 1156 -11.84 46.10 -0.32
C HIS A 1156 -11.60 45.48 1.09
N GLU A 1157 -10.45 44.84 1.32
CA GLU A 1157 -10.02 44.28 2.63
C GLU A 1157 -10.95 43.19 3.24
N ARG A 1158 -11.79 42.58 2.40
CA ARG A 1158 -12.75 41.51 2.74
C ARG A 1158 -12.10 40.12 2.63
N PHE A 1159 -11.18 39.84 3.56
CA PHE A 1159 -10.30 38.67 3.47
C PHE A 1159 -11.01 37.31 3.68
N GLY A 1160 -12.11 37.25 4.43
CA GLY A 1160 -12.90 36.02 4.61
C GLY A 1160 -13.60 35.57 3.32
N THR A 1161 -14.13 36.51 2.56
CA THR A 1161 -14.74 36.29 1.23
C THR A 1161 -13.70 35.79 0.23
N ALA A 1162 -12.51 36.40 0.23
CA ALA A 1162 -11.39 35.93 -0.57
C ALA A 1162 -10.97 34.50 -0.20
N LEU A 1163 -10.79 34.21 1.10
CA LEU A 1163 -10.42 32.88 1.60
C LEU A 1163 -11.42 31.80 1.19
N LEU A 1164 -12.73 32.06 1.31
CA LEU A 1164 -13.78 31.12 0.91
C LEU A 1164 -13.69 30.82 -0.60
N LYS A 1165 -13.51 31.85 -1.45
CA LYS A 1165 -13.45 31.68 -2.91
C LYS A 1165 -12.15 31.03 -3.40
N LEU A 1166 -11.01 31.28 -2.76
CA LEU A 1166 -9.78 30.54 -3.05
C LEU A 1166 -9.88 29.06 -2.64
N LYS A 1167 -10.53 28.77 -1.50
CA LYS A 1167 -10.78 27.40 -1.03
C LYS A 1167 -11.71 26.64 -1.99
N GLU A 1168 -12.77 27.29 -2.46
CA GLU A 1168 -13.68 26.73 -3.47
C GLU A 1168 -12.94 26.30 -4.75
N ILE A 1169 -12.01 27.13 -5.25
CA ILE A 1169 -11.19 26.79 -6.44
C ILE A 1169 -10.41 25.48 -6.21
N ILE A 1170 -9.76 25.33 -5.04
CA ILE A 1170 -9.01 24.12 -4.68
C ILE A 1170 -9.93 22.89 -4.56
N THR A 1171 -11.16 23.04 -4.04
CA THR A 1171 -12.11 21.93 -3.95
C THR A 1171 -12.76 21.56 -5.28
N ASP A 1172 -12.93 22.52 -6.19
CA ASP A 1172 -13.53 22.27 -7.50
C ASP A 1172 -12.54 21.59 -8.46
N LYS A 1173 -11.25 21.92 -8.37
CA LYS A 1173 -10.16 21.30 -9.16
C LYS A 1173 -9.03 20.82 -8.25
N THR A 1174 -9.11 19.53 -7.91
CA THR A 1174 -8.13 18.81 -7.10
C THR A 1174 -6.90 18.31 -7.90
N THR A 1175 -6.59 18.93 -9.04
CA THR A 1175 -5.30 18.82 -9.74
C THR A 1175 -4.23 19.55 -8.92
N SER A 1176 -3.81 18.90 -7.83
CA SER A 1176 -3.06 19.51 -6.73
C SER A 1176 -1.66 20.03 -7.08
N ALA A 1177 -1.14 19.78 -8.27
CA ALA A 1177 0.15 20.33 -8.73
C ALA A 1177 0.07 21.81 -9.16
N ASP A 1178 -1.08 22.28 -9.66
CA ASP A 1178 -1.18 23.60 -10.33
C ASP A 1178 -1.45 24.78 -9.37
N TYR A 1179 -1.76 24.50 -8.09
CA TYR A 1179 -2.34 25.47 -7.16
C TYR A 1179 -1.46 25.86 -5.96
N LEU A 1180 -0.15 25.63 -6.04
CA LEU A 1180 0.80 26.01 -4.99
C LEU A 1180 0.77 27.54 -4.72
N SER A 1181 0.64 28.35 -5.76
CA SER A 1181 0.38 29.79 -5.67
C SER A 1181 -0.90 30.14 -4.90
N THR A 1182 -2.00 29.39 -5.10
CA THR A 1182 -3.26 29.57 -4.36
C THR A 1182 -3.12 29.24 -2.88
N GLU A 1183 -2.45 28.14 -2.52
CA GLU A 1183 -2.24 27.77 -1.12
C GLU A 1183 -1.32 28.76 -0.39
N LYS A 1184 -0.29 29.29 -1.08
CA LYS A 1184 0.54 30.40 -0.58
C LYS A 1184 -0.30 31.67 -0.32
N ALA A 1185 -1.20 32.03 -1.22
CA ALA A 1185 -2.10 33.18 -1.05
C ALA A 1185 -3.07 33.01 0.13
N ILE A 1186 -3.63 31.80 0.32
CA ILE A 1186 -4.45 31.46 1.49
C ILE A 1186 -3.67 31.63 2.79
N ILE A 1187 -2.41 31.16 2.86
CA ILE A 1187 -1.56 31.33 4.05
C ILE A 1187 -1.34 32.81 4.40
N GLN A 1188 -1.12 33.68 3.40
CA GLN A 1188 -0.94 35.11 3.65
C GLN A 1188 -2.25 35.77 4.15
N LEU A 1189 -3.41 35.38 3.61
CA LEU A 1189 -4.71 35.85 4.08
C LEU A 1189 -5.06 35.36 5.50
N LEU A 1190 -4.71 34.13 5.86
CA LEU A 1190 -4.88 33.60 7.22
C LEU A 1190 -4.03 34.36 8.25
N LYS A 1191 -2.81 34.75 7.89
CA LYS A 1191 -1.97 35.65 8.72
C LYS A 1191 -2.62 37.03 8.91
N LYS A 1192 -3.23 37.59 7.87
CA LYS A 1192 -3.96 38.88 7.92
C LYS A 1192 -5.24 38.84 8.77
N LEU A 1193 -5.72 37.66 9.14
CA LEU A 1193 -6.83 37.47 10.09
C LEU A 1193 -6.38 37.04 11.50
N GLU A 1194 -5.08 36.99 11.79
CA GLU A 1194 -4.52 36.52 13.08
C GLU A 1194 -4.91 35.05 13.42
N TRP A 1195 -5.10 34.20 12.40
CA TRP A 1195 -5.52 32.81 12.57
C TRP A 1195 -4.33 31.84 12.54
N ASP A 1196 -3.37 32.04 13.44
CA ASP A 1196 -2.08 31.30 13.46
C ASP A 1196 -2.24 29.78 13.48
N HIS A 1197 -3.26 29.25 14.17
CA HIS A 1197 -3.55 27.80 14.21
C HIS A 1197 -3.95 27.22 12.85
N LEU A 1198 -4.48 28.04 11.94
CA LEU A 1198 -4.77 27.66 10.55
C LEU A 1198 -3.55 27.91 9.64
N VAL A 1199 -2.71 28.90 9.96
CA VAL A 1199 -1.44 29.16 9.26
C VAL A 1199 -0.48 27.99 9.42
N GLU A 1200 -0.30 27.48 10.65
CA GLU A 1200 0.59 26.35 10.94
C GLU A 1200 0.18 25.06 10.19
N GLU A 1201 -1.10 24.70 10.24
CA GLU A 1201 -1.61 23.49 9.56
C GLU A 1201 -1.55 23.63 8.03
N ALA A 1202 -1.86 24.81 7.47
CA ALA A 1202 -1.70 25.06 6.04
C ALA A 1202 -0.23 24.98 5.58
N GLN A 1203 0.71 25.44 6.41
CA GLN A 1203 2.15 25.29 6.13
C GLN A 1203 2.61 23.83 6.16
N LYS A 1204 2.14 23.02 7.12
CA LYS A 1204 2.41 21.57 7.17
C LYS A 1204 1.81 20.86 5.95
N ALA A 1205 0.58 21.21 5.57
CA ALA A 1205 -0.13 20.64 4.44
C ALA A 1205 0.61 20.81 3.10
N ILE A 1206 1.11 22.02 2.79
CA ILE A 1206 1.86 22.28 1.55
C ILE A 1206 3.06 21.33 1.41
N LEU A 1207 3.85 21.15 2.48
CA LEU A 1207 5.07 20.34 2.45
C LEU A 1207 4.80 18.84 2.22
N ILE A 1208 3.57 18.38 2.51
CA ILE A 1208 3.15 16.98 2.33
C ILE A 1208 2.40 16.78 1.02
N LYS A 1209 1.67 17.80 0.55
CA LYS A 1209 1.02 17.81 -0.76
C LYS A 1209 2.04 17.83 -1.90
N HIS A 1210 2.95 18.81 -1.90
CA HIS A 1210 3.84 19.11 -3.03
C HIS A 1210 5.18 18.40 -2.90
N GLN A 1211 5.20 17.07 -3.10
CA GLN A 1211 6.42 16.28 -2.98
C GLN A 1211 7.19 16.21 -4.30
N LYS A 1212 8.51 16.47 -4.26
CA LYS A 1212 9.37 16.43 -5.46
C LYS A 1212 9.53 15.02 -6.02
N PHE A 1213 9.55 14.02 -5.14
CA PHE A 1213 9.71 12.59 -5.46
C PHE A 1213 8.47 11.81 -5.02
N TYR A 1214 8.28 10.62 -5.58
CA TYR A 1214 7.33 9.64 -5.02
C TYR A 1214 7.96 8.94 -3.81
N ARG A 1215 7.12 8.36 -2.94
CA ARG A 1215 7.58 7.44 -1.89
C ARG A 1215 8.26 6.21 -2.50
N LEU A 1216 9.27 5.69 -1.80
CA LEU A 1216 9.95 4.42 -2.16
C LEU A 1216 9.04 3.19 -1.94
N PHE A 1217 9.41 2.09 -2.59
CA PHE A 1217 8.74 0.78 -2.54
C PHE A 1217 9.27 -0.12 -1.42
#